data_AF-A0A8D8QGM2-F1
#
_entry.id   AF-A0A8D8QGM2-F1
#
_cell.length_a   1.000
_cell.length_b   1.000
_cell.length_c   1.000
_cell.angle_alpha   90.00
_cell.angle_beta   90.00
_cell.angle_gamma   90.00
#
_symmetry.space_group_name_H-M   'P 1'
#
loop_
_entity.id
_entity.type
_entity.pdbx_description
1 polymer ?
#
loop_
_entity_poly.entity_id
_entity_poly.type
_entity_poly.pdbx_seq_one_letter_code
_entity_poly.pdbx_strand_id
1 'polypeptide(L)'
;MSNNSSRAIVSSTTYEDGQDGTESDWQLPLTFADKRHTEPIEGETESSYPWRMKEKMKTVSVALVLCLNVGVDPPDIVKTQPCARLECWIDPLSMSPQKALETIGNNLQKQYERWQPRARYKQSLDPTVDEVKKLCQSLRRNAKDERVLFHYNGHGVPKPTANGEIWVFNRTYTQYIPLSIYDLQTWMGAPSIYVYDCSNAGAIVDLFKQFAEQHEKEYEQSLSARPNAGSPLPTPPPPSFANCIQLAACSLDQILPMNPDLPADIFTSCLTTPIKVALRWFVKQNSAKLVSKVSLESIDKIPGQLNDRRTMLGELNWIFTAITDTIAWNTLPRELFHKLFRQDLLVASLFRNFLLAERIMRSYDCSPVSSPKLPPTYQHPMWQAWDLAVDLALAQLPAVLEDESKFHHSPFFEEQLTAFQVWLDLGSEQRTPPEQLPIVLQVLLSQVHRLRALELLGRFVDLGPWAVNLALSVGIFPYVLKLLQSIAKELRPFLVFIWAKILAVDVSCQADLVRENGHKYFLSLIQDTSMPSDQRTLAAFVLSCIVHNHLPGQEVALQGSLVSVCLEQVNDKHHLLRQWLVICLARLWNNYDKARWCGVRDSAHEKLYALLKDPIPEVRAAAVYALGTFMNSVVERSEHANNIDHSVATMLLNTVS
;
A
#
# COMPACT_ATOMS: atom_id res chain seq x y z
N MET A 1 32.19 -24.95 3.24
CA MET A 1 32.78 -26.28 2.96
C MET A 1 31.93 -26.85 1.84
N SER A 2 32.29 -26.72 0.57
CA SER A 2 33.45 -27.36 -0.08
C SER A 2 34.22 -26.40 -0.98
N ASN A 3 35.55 -26.51 -0.94
CA ASN A 3 36.55 -25.75 -1.70
C ASN A 3 36.68 -26.22 -3.17
N ASN A 4 36.92 -25.29 -4.08
CA ASN A 4 38.00 -25.32 -5.08
C ASN A 4 37.99 -24.00 -5.87
N SER A 5 38.78 -22.99 -5.49
CA SER A 5 40.21 -22.80 -5.80
C SER A 5 40.52 -22.59 -7.29
N SER A 6 40.69 -21.32 -7.61
CA SER A 6 41.47 -20.78 -8.71
C SER A 6 42.81 -21.52 -8.87
N ARG A 7 43.14 -21.90 -10.10
CA ARG A 7 44.52 -22.23 -10.50
C ARG A 7 44.79 -21.65 -11.88
N ALA A 8 45.59 -20.60 -11.89
CA ALA A 8 46.41 -20.23 -13.03
C ALA A 8 47.37 -21.38 -13.32
N ILE A 9 47.42 -21.84 -14.58
CA ILE A 9 48.51 -22.65 -15.11
C ILE A 9 48.93 -21.98 -16.41
N VAL A 10 50.01 -21.21 -16.31
CA VAL A 10 50.92 -20.96 -17.43
C VAL A 10 51.80 -22.20 -17.50
N SER A 11 51.68 -22.99 -18.57
CA SER A 11 52.74 -23.90 -18.99
C SER A 11 52.92 -23.79 -20.49
N SER A 12 54.02 -23.13 -20.84
CA SER A 12 54.67 -23.12 -22.14
C SER A 12 54.87 -24.54 -22.66
N THR A 13 54.28 -24.83 -23.81
CA THR A 13 54.76 -25.91 -24.69
C THR A 13 54.73 -25.36 -26.10
N THR A 14 55.91 -25.07 -26.62
CA THR A 14 56.19 -24.78 -28.02
C THR A 14 55.72 -25.95 -28.88
N TYR A 15 54.72 -25.71 -29.72
CA TYR A 15 54.42 -26.53 -30.89
C TYR A 15 54.62 -25.68 -32.13
N GLU A 16 55.37 -26.27 -33.06
CA GLU A 16 55.89 -25.69 -34.29
C GLU A 16 54.79 -25.20 -35.23
N ASP A 17 55.08 -24.11 -35.93
CA ASP A 17 54.28 -23.57 -37.03
C ASP A 17 54.01 -24.65 -38.10
N GLY A 18 52.76 -25.14 -38.12
CA GLY A 18 52.14 -25.74 -39.29
C GLY A 18 51.13 -24.76 -39.85
N GLN A 19 51.42 -24.17 -41.01
CA GLN A 19 50.44 -23.42 -41.79
C GLN A 19 49.30 -24.35 -42.23
N ASP A 20 48.17 -24.30 -41.53
CA ASP A 20 46.86 -24.61 -42.07
C ASP A 20 45.82 -23.75 -41.34
N GLY A 21 44.98 -23.06 -42.10
CA GLY A 21 44.02 -22.06 -41.63
C GLY A 21 42.84 -22.65 -40.86
N THR A 22 43.08 -23.20 -39.66
CA THR A 22 42.02 -23.65 -38.75
C THR A 22 41.67 -22.52 -37.77
N GLU A 23 40.50 -21.92 -37.96
CA GLU A 23 39.85 -21.07 -36.96
C GLU A 23 39.84 -21.79 -35.60
N SER A 24 40.12 -21.06 -34.52
CA SER A 24 40.14 -21.61 -33.15
C SER A 24 38.78 -22.19 -32.81
N ASP A 25 38.68 -23.35 -32.13
CA ASP A 25 37.40 -24.01 -31.77
C ASP A 25 36.39 -23.06 -31.10
N TRP A 26 36.86 -22.04 -30.39
CA TRP A 26 36.04 -21.00 -29.76
C TRP A 26 35.30 -20.06 -30.75
N GLN A 27 35.70 -20.07 -32.02
CA GLN A 27 35.13 -19.25 -33.09
C GLN A 27 34.06 -19.99 -33.91
N LEU A 28 33.91 -21.30 -33.70
CA LEU A 28 32.89 -22.09 -34.40
C LEU A 28 31.48 -21.75 -33.87
N PRO A 29 30.53 -21.34 -34.75
CA PRO A 29 29.19 -20.99 -34.32
C PRO A 29 28.41 -22.25 -33.88
N LEU A 30 27.86 -22.20 -32.66
CA LEU A 30 26.98 -23.25 -32.16
C LEU A 30 25.63 -23.18 -32.88
N THR A 31 25.31 -24.22 -33.67
CA THR A 31 24.03 -24.33 -34.36
C THR A 31 22.99 -25.06 -33.49
N PHE A 32 21.71 -24.69 -33.64
CA PHE A 32 20.60 -25.28 -32.90
C PHE A 32 20.73 -25.21 -31.35
N ALA A 33 21.45 -24.21 -30.84
CA ALA A 33 21.68 -24.02 -29.42
C ALA A 33 20.86 -22.88 -28.78
N ASP A 34 20.07 -22.14 -29.58
CA ASP A 34 19.18 -21.10 -29.05
C ASP A 34 18.04 -21.66 -28.19
N LYS A 35 17.46 -20.83 -27.33
CA LYS A 35 16.32 -21.17 -26.45
C LYS A 35 15.16 -21.86 -27.15
N ARG A 36 14.85 -21.45 -28.39
CA ARG A 36 13.80 -22.06 -29.23
C ARG A 36 14.00 -23.57 -29.50
N HIS A 37 15.24 -24.06 -29.36
CA HIS A 37 15.62 -25.45 -29.61
C HIS A 37 15.81 -26.23 -28.31
N THR A 38 16.28 -25.55 -27.24
CA THR A 38 16.64 -26.19 -25.97
C THR A 38 15.49 -26.21 -24.97
N GLU A 39 14.57 -25.26 -25.04
CA GLU A 39 13.42 -25.11 -24.15
C GLU A 39 12.11 -25.47 -24.89
N PRO A 40 11.10 -26.04 -24.21
CA PRO A 40 9.79 -26.25 -24.81
C PRO A 40 9.11 -24.91 -25.16
N ILE A 41 8.46 -24.85 -26.32
CA ILE A 41 7.73 -23.65 -26.78
C ILE A 41 6.31 -23.68 -26.18
N GLU A 42 6.22 -23.30 -24.91
CA GLU A 42 4.95 -23.18 -24.18
C GLU A 42 4.92 -21.90 -23.33
N GLY A 43 3.73 -21.41 -23.02
CA GLY A 43 3.57 -20.32 -22.06
C GLY A 43 3.68 -20.84 -20.64
N GLU A 44 4.36 -20.11 -19.75
CA GLU A 44 4.35 -20.44 -18.34
C GLU A 44 2.92 -20.39 -17.76
N THR A 45 2.61 -21.32 -16.86
CA THR A 45 1.33 -21.31 -16.13
C THR A 45 1.22 -20.04 -15.28
N GLU A 46 0.15 -19.28 -15.46
CA GLU A 46 -0.13 -18.07 -14.67
C GLU A 46 -0.21 -18.42 -13.17
N SER A 47 0.85 -18.12 -12.41
CA SER A 47 0.82 -18.15 -10.96
C SER A 47 0.12 -16.89 -10.45
N SER A 48 -1.21 -16.90 -10.39
CA SER A 48 -1.97 -15.76 -9.87
C SER A 48 -1.84 -15.68 -8.35
N TYR A 49 -1.13 -14.66 -7.87
CA TYR A 49 -1.08 -14.33 -6.44
C TYR A 49 -2.15 -13.28 -6.11
N PRO A 50 -2.98 -13.49 -5.08
CA PRO A 50 -4.01 -12.53 -4.70
C PRO A 50 -3.39 -11.32 -3.98
N TRP A 51 -2.83 -10.36 -4.73
CA TRP A 51 -2.35 -9.08 -4.20
C TRP A 51 -3.42 -7.99 -4.25
N ARG A 52 -4.43 -8.15 -5.11
CA ARG A 52 -5.54 -7.20 -5.24
C ARG A 52 -6.42 -7.26 -4.01
N MET A 53 -6.67 -6.09 -3.43
CA MET A 53 -7.62 -5.96 -2.34
C MET A 53 -9.04 -6.24 -2.85
N LYS A 54 -9.67 -7.31 -2.34
CA LYS A 54 -11.02 -7.72 -2.75
C LYS A 54 -12.09 -6.67 -2.42
N GLU A 55 -11.98 -6.01 -1.28
CA GLU A 55 -12.93 -4.99 -0.82
C GLU A 55 -12.20 -3.79 -0.22
N LYS A 56 -12.40 -2.61 -0.82
CA LYS A 56 -12.03 -1.33 -0.21
C LYS A 56 -13.10 -0.98 0.82
N MET A 57 -12.69 -0.81 2.08
CA MET A 57 -13.58 -0.35 3.15
C MET A 57 -13.29 1.11 3.47
N LYS A 58 -14.31 1.83 3.94
CA LYS A 58 -14.12 3.20 4.40
C LYS A 58 -14.79 3.43 5.74
N THR A 59 -14.07 4.08 6.64
CA THR A 59 -14.67 4.65 7.84
C THR A 59 -15.37 5.96 7.49
N VAL A 60 -16.69 5.95 7.52
CA VAL A 60 -17.54 7.09 7.09
C VAL A 60 -18.13 7.88 8.25
N SER A 61 -18.12 7.31 9.45
CA SER A 61 -18.72 7.91 10.65
C SER A 61 -17.87 7.65 11.88
N VAL A 62 -17.80 8.65 12.76
CA VAL A 62 -16.99 8.63 13.98
C VAL A 62 -17.84 9.13 15.16
N ALA A 63 -18.01 8.28 16.17
CA ALA A 63 -18.55 8.64 17.48
C ALA A 63 -17.41 8.95 18.44
N LEU A 64 -17.43 10.14 19.04
CA LEU A 64 -16.49 10.56 20.08
C LEU A 64 -17.26 10.64 21.41
N VAL A 65 -17.14 9.62 22.24
CA VAL A 65 -17.77 9.52 23.56
C VAL A 65 -16.73 9.86 24.61
N LEU A 66 -16.90 11.01 25.27
CA LEU A 66 -16.00 11.51 26.29
C LEU A 66 -16.70 11.48 27.64
N CYS A 67 -16.16 10.73 28.60
CA CYS A 67 -16.66 10.64 29.96
C CYS A 67 -15.57 11.14 30.92
N LEU A 68 -15.50 12.46 31.11
CA LEU A 68 -14.40 13.14 31.80
C LEU A 68 -14.79 13.77 33.14
N ASN A 69 -16.05 14.20 33.31
CA ASN A 69 -16.54 14.88 34.52
C ASN A 69 -15.52 15.86 35.11
N VAL A 70 -15.10 16.85 34.31
CA VAL A 70 -13.93 17.68 34.57
C VAL A 70 -13.97 18.29 35.98
N GLY A 71 -12.95 17.98 36.79
CA GLY A 71 -12.79 18.47 38.16
C GLY A 71 -13.27 17.51 39.25
N VAL A 72 -13.86 16.36 38.88
CA VAL A 72 -14.28 15.31 39.83
C VAL A 72 -13.59 14.00 39.45
N ASP A 73 -12.71 13.52 40.34
CA ASP A 73 -12.00 12.27 40.12
C ASP A 73 -12.88 11.05 40.45
N PRO A 74 -12.77 9.95 39.68
CA PRO A 74 -13.51 8.72 39.97
C PRO A 74 -12.96 8.04 41.25
N PRO A 75 -13.80 7.29 41.97
CA PRO A 75 -13.49 6.78 43.31
C PRO A 75 -12.40 5.68 43.35
N ASP A 76 -12.10 5.04 42.21
CA ASP A 76 -11.22 3.88 42.11
C ASP A 76 -9.82 4.20 41.56
N ILE A 77 -9.54 5.48 41.26
CA ILE A 77 -8.25 5.96 40.78
C ILE A 77 -7.73 7.04 41.73
N VAL A 78 -6.68 6.70 42.48
CA VAL A 78 -5.99 7.68 43.34
C VAL A 78 -4.95 8.41 42.50
N LYS A 79 -5.19 9.70 42.20
CA LYS A 79 -4.24 10.54 41.46
C LYS A 79 -3.08 11.00 42.34
N THR A 80 -1.87 10.97 41.79
CA THR A 80 -0.68 11.56 42.43
C THR A 80 -0.70 13.09 42.35
N GLN A 81 0.06 13.77 43.22
CA GLN A 81 0.33 15.20 43.10
C GLN A 81 1.83 15.43 42.95
N PRO A 82 2.32 15.91 41.80
CA PRO A 82 1.61 16.23 40.55
C PRO A 82 1.15 14.97 39.76
N CYS A 83 0.18 15.13 38.85
CA CYS A 83 -0.29 14.08 37.92
C CYS A 83 -0.39 14.58 36.48
N ALA A 84 -0.42 13.62 35.54
CA ALA A 84 -0.80 13.83 34.15
C ALA A 84 -2.22 14.42 34.07
N ARG A 85 -2.37 15.56 33.39
CA ARG A 85 -3.65 16.30 33.34
C ARG A 85 -4.09 16.75 31.96
N LEU A 86 -3.17 16.83 31.00
CA LEU A 86 -3.51 17.33 29.68
C LEU A 86 -4.42 16.33 28.97
N GLU A 87 -5.55 16.81 28.47
CA GLU A 87 -6.51 16.06 27.66
C GLU A 87 -6.63 16.75 26.31
N CYS A 88 -6.34 16.03 25.23
CA CYS A 88 -6.31 16.57 23.87
C CYS A 88 -5.48 17.86 23.76
N TRP A 89 -4.36 17.89 24.49
CA TRP A 89 -3.42 19.02 24.60
C TRP A 89 -3.98 20.28 25.27
N ILE A 90 -5.04 20.16 26.06
CA ILE A 90 -5.65 21.24 26.86
C ILE A 90 -5.51 20.89 28.33
N ASP A 91 -5.22 21.88 29.18
CA ASP A 91 -5.35 21.73 30.63
C ASP A 91 -6.83 21.92 31.00
N PRO A 92 -7.54 20.87 31.46
CA PRO A 92 -8.96 20.97 31.77
C PRO A 92 -9.25 21.95 32.92
N LEU A 93 -8.26 22.20 33.79
CA LEU A 93 -8.39 23.09 34.95
C LEU A 93 -8.12 24.57 34.61
N SER A 94 -7.61 24.87 33.42
CA SER A 94 -7.33 26.25 33.01
C SER A 94 -8.58 27.05 32.59
N MET A 95 -9.74 26.41 32.55
CA MET A 95 -11.01 27.02 32.17
C MET A 95 -12.19 26.38 32.93
N SER A 96 -13.41 26.88 32.74
CA SER A 96 -14.57 26.27 33.39
C SER A 96 -14.81 24.84 32.88
N PRO A 97 -15.28 23.90 33.73
CA PRO A 97 -15.45 22.48 33.36
C PRO A 97 -16.22 22.25 32.06
N GLN A 98 -17.34 22.96 31.87
CA GLN A 98 -18.14 22.84 30.66
C GLN A 98 -17.39 23.31 29.40
N LYS A 99 -16.68 24.45 29.50
CA LYS A 99 -15.89 24.98 28.38
C LYS A 99 -14.67 24.10 28.08
N ALA A 100 -14.07 23.51 29.11
CA ALA A 100 -12.98 22.54 28.96
C ALA A 100 -13.46 21.33 28.17
N LEU A 101 -14.57 20.74 28.58
CA LEU A 101 -15.16 19.56 27.93
C LEU A 101 -15.50 19.81 26.44
N GLU A 102 -16.12 20.95 26.13
CA GLU A 102 -16.40 21.36 24.74
C GLU A 102 -15.12 21.59 23.93
N THR A 103 -14.09 22.19 24.54
CA THR A 103 -12.82 22.46 23.86
C THR A 103 -12.05 21.16 23.59
N ILE A 104 -12.04 20.23 24.55
CA ILE A 104 -11.44 18.90 24.42
C ILE A 104 -12.15 18.13 23.30
N GLY A 105 -13.48 18.09 23.30
CA GLY A 105 -14.28 17.44 22.25
C GLY A 105 -13.98 17.98 20.84
N ASN A 106 -13.94 19.31 20.71
CA ASN A 106 -13.62 19.97 19.44
C ASN A 106 -12.17 19.71 18.99
N ASN A 107 -11.22 19.67 19.91
CA ASN A 107 -9.84 19.35 19.59
C ASN A 107 -9.70 17.89 19.16
N LEU A 108 -10.32 16.94 19.87
CA LEU A 108 -10.29 15.53 19.51
C LEU A 108 -10.87 15.31 18.10
N GLN A 109 -12.00 15.95 17.79
CA GLN A 109 -12.57 15.92 16.44
C GLN A 109 -11.57 16.43 15.40
N LYS A 110 -10.96 17.59 15.62
CA LYS A 110 -9.94 18.15 14.71
C LYS A 110 -8.73 17.23 14.54
N GLN A 111 -8.34 16.50 15.59
CA GLN A 111 -7.22 15.55 15.51
C GLN A 111 -7.58 14.35 14.60
N TYR A 112 -8.78 13.79 14.72
CA TYR A 112 -9.24 12.73 13.82
C TYR A 112 -9.51 13.22 12.39
N GLU A 113 -10.05 14.42 12.21
CA GLU A 113 -10.31 15.03 10.90
C GLU A 113 -9.04 15.15 10.05
N ARG A 114 -7.85 15.26 10.66
CA ARG A 114 -6.57 15.23 9.95
C ARG A 114 -6.33 13.90 9.24
N TRP A 115 -6.79 12.79 9.82
CA TRP A 115 -6.63 11.44 9.26
C TRP A 115 -7.78 11.05 8.34
N GLN A 116 -9.00 11.49 8.64
CA GLN A 116 -10.17 11.25 7.80
C GLN A 116 -11.08 12.49 7.72
N PRO A 117 -10.79 13.45 6.83
CA PRO A 117 -11.52 14.72 6.76
C PRO A 117 -12.93 14.58 6.19
N ARG A 118 -13.24 13.46 5.51
CA ARG A 118 -14.52 13.24 4.82
C ARG A 118 -15.51 12.40 5.63
N ALA A 119 -15.18 12.02 6.87
CA ALA A 119 -16.10 11.30 7.74
C ALA A 119 -17.07 12.25 8.46
N ARG A 120 -18.19 11.71 8.92
CA ARG A 120 -19.15 12.44 9.77
C ARG A 120 -18.78 12.23 11.23
N TYR A 121 -18.46 13.32 11.92
CA TYR A 121 -18.12 13.32 13.33
C TYR A 121 -19.33 13.67 14.19
N LYS A 122 -19.52 12.93 15.27
CA LYS A 122 -20.51 13.22 16.30
C LYS A 122 -19.88 13.09 17.68
N GLN A 123 -19.93 14.17 18.45
CA GLN A 123 -19.43 14.22 19.82
C GLN A 123 -20.58 13.94 20.80
N SER A 124 -20.26 13.22 21.88
CA SER A 124 -21.12 12.95 23.01
C SER A 124 -20.31 13.22 24.26
N LEU A 125 -20.57 14.35 24.91
CA LEU A 125 -19.80 14.88 26.03
C LEU A 125 -20.53 14.56 27.33
N ASP A 126 -19.89 13.81 28.22
CA ASP A 126 -20.45 13.23 29.45
C ASP A 126 -21.86 12.63 29.26
N PRO A 127 -22.05 11.68 28.33
CA PRO A 127 -23.40 11.28 27.93
C PRO A 127 -24.07 10.34 28.92
N THR A 128 -25.38 10.20 28.72
CA THR A 128 -26.22 9.14 29.28
C THR A 128 -26.28 7.90 28.38
N VAL A 129 -26.69 6.76 28.93
CA VAL A 129 -26.87 5.50 28.15
C VAL A 129 -27.80 5.70 26.94
N ASP A 130 -28.90 6.44 27.12
CA ASP A 130 -29.86 6.72 26.04
C ASP A 130 -29.24 7.54 24.90
N GLU A 131 -28.35 8.47 25.22
CA GLU A 131 -27.66 9.30 24.24
C GLU A 131 -26.64 8.46 23.46
N VAL A 132 -25.85 7.62 24.15
CA VAL A 132 -24.92 6.69 23.50
C VAL A 132 -25.68 5.72 22.58
N LYS A 133 -26.81 5.17 23.03
CA LYS A 133 -27.67 4.31 22.22
C LYS A 133 -28.17 5.00 20.96
N LYS A 134 -28.76 6.20 21.09
CA LYS A 134 -29.26 6.98 19.95
C LYS A 134 -28.14 7.36 18.99
N LEU A 135 -26.96 7.70 19.51
CA LEU A 135 -25.77 8.02 18.73
C LEU A 135 -25.34 6.82 17.88
N CYS A 136 -25.10 5.66 18.50
CA CYS A 136 -24.63 4.46 17.83
C CYS A 136 -25.62 4.00 16.73
N GLN A 137 -26.91 3.91 17.08
CA GLN A 137 -27.96 3.52 16.14
C GLN A 137 -28.14 4.53 14.99
N SER A 138 -27.96 5.83 15.26
CA SER A 138 -27.98 6.87 14.23
C SER A 138 -26.82 6.71 13.25
N LEU A 139 -25.60 6.48 13.74
CA LEU A 139 -24.41 6.33 12.92
C LEU A 139 -24.44 5.05 12.09
N ARG A 140 -24.78 3.90 12.68
CA ARG A 140 -24.91 2.63 11.94
C ARG A 140 -25.93 2.74 10.82
N ARG A 141 -27.13 3.28 11.08
CA ARG A 141 -28.17 3.48 10.05
C ARG A 141 -27.69 4.34 8.87
N ASN A 142 -26.84 5.33 9.12
CA ASN A 142 -26.28 6.19 8.08
C ASN A 142 -25.12 5.52 7.33
N ALA A 143 -24.29 4.73 8.01
CA ALA A 143 -23.11 4.08 7.44
C ALA A 143 -23.47 2.83 6.61
N LYS A 144 -24.61 2.18 6.89
CA LYS A 144 -25.00 0.90 6.26
C LYS A 144 -23.89 -0.14 6.47
N ASP A 145 -23.25 -0.57 5.37
CA ASP A 145 -22.19 -1.58 5.33
C ASP A 145 -20.77 -0.97 5.50
N GLU A 146 -20.66 0.35 5.57
CA GLU A 146 -19.39 1.03 5.80
C GLU A 146 -18.98 1.01 7.29
N ARG A 147 -17.70 1.29 7.55
CA ARG A 147 -17.15 1.22 8.90
C ARG A 147 -17.55 2.43 9.74
N VAL A 148 -17.86 2.18 11.01
CA VAL A 148 -18.09 3.21 12.03
C VAL A 148 -17.01 3.12 13.11
N LEU A 149 -16.39 4.24 13.47
CA LEU A 149 -15.47 4.33 14.61
C LEU A 149 -16.20 4.74 15.88
N PHE A 150 -15.94 4.05 16.97
CA PHE A 150 -16.37 4.41 18.32
C PHE A 150 -15.15 4.67 19.19
N HIS A 151 -14.95 5.92 19.56
CA HIS A 151 -13.92 6.34 20.50
C HIS A 151 -14.56 6.56 21.87
N TYR A 152 -14.05 5.89 22.90
CA TYR A 152 -14.47 6.02 24.27
C TYR A 152 -13.28 6.44 25.14
N ASN A 153 -13.38 7.61 25.76
CA ASN A 153 -12.47 8.07 26.80
C ASN A 153 -13.21 8.02 28.14
N GLY A 154 -12.68 7.21 29.06
CA GLY A 154 -13.31 6.92 30.36
C GLY A 154 -12.52 7.43 31.56
N HIS A 155 -11.81 8.57 31.46
CA HIS A 155 -10.94 9.04 32.54
C HIS A 155 -11.66 9.65 33.76
N GLY A 156 -12.91 10.10 33.58
CA GLY A 156 -13.74 10.69 34.64
C GLY A 156 -14.70 9.71 35.32
N VAL A 157 -14.62 8.43 34.97
CA VAL A 157 -15.51 7.37 35.44
C VAL A 157 -14.70 6.19 35.97
N PRO A 158 -15.31 5.27 36.74
CA PRO A 158 -14.60 4.09 37.23
C PRO A 158 -14.10 3.19 36.11
N LYS A 159 -13.15 2.31 36.44
CA LYS A 159 -12.65 1.26 35.55
C LYS A 159 -13.78 0.34 35.08
N PRO A 160 -13.68 -0.20 33.85
CA PRO A 160 -14.60 -1.21 33.34
C PRO A 160 -14.72 -2.40 34.29
N THR A 161 -15.94 -2.95 34.39
CA THR A 161 -16.24 -4.06 35.31
C THR A 161 -15.87 -5.41 34.70
N ALA A 162 -15.67 -6.43 35.55
CA ALA A 162 -15.46 -7.81 35.10
C ALA A 162 -16.68 -8.42 34.40
N ASN A 163 -17.86 -7.79 34.52
CA ASN A 163 -19.09 -8.20 33.85
C ASN A 163 -19.21 -7.64 32.43
N GLY A 164 -18.26 -6.83 31.99
CA GLY A 164 -18.24 -6.28 30.63
C GLY A 164 -19.08 -5.03 30.49
N GLU A 165 -18.98 -4.15 31.47
CA GLU A 165 -19.66 -2.86 31.49
C GLU A 165 -18.63 -1.73 31.47
N ILE A 166 -18.92 -0.71 30.66
CA ILE A 166 -18.25 0.60 30.71
C ILE A 166 -19.16 1.61 31.40
N TRP A 167 -18.59 2.67 31.94
CA TRP A 167 -19.36 3.63 32.74
C TRP A 167 -19.67 4.90 31.96
N VAL A 168 -20.89 5.40 32.16
CA VAL A 168 -21.38 6.69 31.66
C VAL A 168 -22.13 7.41 32.78
N PHE A 169 -22.77 8.55 32.51
CA PHE A 169 -23.45 9.34 33.54
C PHE A 169 -24.97 9.20 33.52
N ASN A 170 -25.60 9.60 34.62
CA ASN A 170 -27.02 9.94 34.61
C ASN A 170 -27.21 11.43 34.24
N ARG A 171 -28.46 11.86 33.97
CA ARG A 171 -28.76 13.24 33.53
C ARG A 171 -28.34 14.33 34.53
N THR A 172 -28.19 13.97 35.80
CA THR A 172 -27.84 14.91 36.88
C THR A 172 -26.37 14.84 37.29
N TYR A 173 -25.55 14.00 36.64
CA TYR A 173 -24.14 13.76 36.95
C TYR A 173 -23.87 13.38 38.42
N THR A 174 -24.82 12.69 39.06
CA THR A 174 -24.72 12.25 40.46
C THR A 174 -24.32 10.80 40.61
N GLN A 175 -24.50 9.98 39.57
CA GLN A 175 -24.22 8.55 39.58
C GLN A 175 -23.56 8.13 38.28
N TYR A 176 -22.64 7.18 38.39
CA TYR A 176 -22.11 6.42 37.28
C TYR A 176 -23.11 5.30 36.92
N ILE A 177 -23.46 5.20 35.65
CA ILE A 177 -24.41 4.21 35.13
C ILE A 177 -23.65 3.21 34.28
N PRO A 178 -23.78 1.89 34.54
CA PRO A 178 -23.12 0.88 33.74
C PRO A 178 -23.79 0.75 32.36
N LEU A 179 -22.98 0.58 31.33
CA LEU A 179 -23.38 0.35 29.95
C LEU A 179 -22.73 -0.95 29.47
N SER A 180 -23.57 -1.93 29.15
CA SER A 180 -23.13 -3.26 28.71
C SER A 180 -22.46 -3.23 27.34
N ILE A 181 -21.29 -3.86 27.21
CA ILE A 181 -20.59 -4.01 25.93
C ILE A 181 -21.40 -4.86 24.93
N TYR A 182 -22.19 -5.83 25.42
CA TYR A 182 -23.12 -6.62 24.60
C TYR A 182 -24.15 -5.72 23.89
N ASP A 183 -24.74 -4.78 24.62
CA ASP A 183 -25.69 -3.81 24.03
C ASP A 183 -24.99 -2.86 23.04
N LEU A 184 -23.78 -2.42 23.38
CA LEU A 184 -22.97 -1.56 22.52
C LEU A 184 -22.66 -2.21 21.17
N GLN A 185 -22.31 -3.50 21.16
CA GLN A 185 -22.10 -4.29 19.94
C GLN A 185 -23.34 -4.27 19.05
N THR A 186 -24.50 -4.52 19.66
CA THR A 186 -25.79 -4.52 18.97
C THR A 186 -26.11 -3.16 18.36
N TRP A 187 -25.87 -2.05 19.07
CA TRP A 187 -26.18 -0.71 18.55
C TRP A 187 -25.21 -0.25 17.47
N MET A 188 -23.94 -0.61 17.59
CA MET A 188 -22.90 -0.21 16.65
C MET A 188 -22.87 -1.05 15.39
N GLY A 189 -23.29 -2.32 15.44
CA GLY A 189 -23.25 -3.24 14.30
C GLY A 189 -21.83 -3.52 13.77
N ALA A 190 -21.75 -4.36 12.75
CA ALA A 190 -20.54 -4.59 11.95
C ALA A 190 -20.70 -3.99 10.54
N PRO A 191 -19.62 -3.51 9.90
CA PRO A 191 -18.25 -3.44 10.40
C PRO A 191 -17.99 -2.20 11.28
N SER A 192 -17.22 -2.34 12.36
CA SER A 192 -16.88 -1.24 13.27
C SER A 192 -15.42 -1.32 13.78
N ILE A 193 -14.93 -0.20 14.30
CA ILE A 193 -13.64 -0.07 14.99
C ILE A 193 -13.83 0.66 16.32
N TYR A 194 -13.21 0.17 17.38
CA TYR A 194 -13.32 0.71 18.73
C TYR A 194 -11.96 1.19 19.24
N VAL A 195 -11.94 2.33 19.92
CA VAL A 195 -10.78 2.88 20.63
C VAL A 195 -11.19 3.14 22.07
N TYR A 196 -10.52 2.48 23.00
CA TYR A 196 -10.79 2.59 24.44
C TYR A 196 -9.59 3.23 25.15
N ASP A 197 -9.75 4.49 25.55
CA ASP A 197 -8.79 5.21 26.38
C ASP A 197 -9.31 5.26 27.83
N CYS A 198 -8.95 4.24 28.59
CA CYS A 198 -9.27 4.11 30.01
C CYS A 198 -8.32 3.11 30.68
N SER A 199 -8.30 3.12 32.02
CA SER A 199 -7.62 2.09 32.80
C SER A 199 -8.38 0.76 32.74
N ASN A 200 -7.69 -0.37 32.82
CA ASN A 200 -8.25 -1.72 32.63
C ASN A 200 -8.97 -1.94 31.28
N ALA A 201 -8.55 -1.25 30.21
CA ALA A 201 -9.18 -1.34 28.89
C ALA A 201 -9.06 -2.74 28.26
N GLY A 202 -8.06 -3.54 28.65
CA GLY A 202 -7.90 -4.92 28.19
C GLY A 202 -9.09 -5.81 28.52
N ALA A 203 -9.74 -5.59 29.68
CA ALA A 203 -10.96 -6.29 30.07
C ALA A 203 -12.08 -6.13 29.03
N ILE A 204 -12.23 -4.93 28.48
CA ILE A 204 -13.25 -4.63 27.46
C ILE A 204 -13.02 -5.49 26.23
N VAL A 205 -11.78 -5.61 25.76
CA VAL A 205 -11.44 -6.34 24.53
C VAL A 205 -11.70 -7.84 24.67
N ASP A 206 -11.37 -8.43 25.82
CA ASP A 206 -11.58 -9.85 26.08
C ASP A 206 -13.07 -10.18 26.22
N LEU A 207 -13.83 -9.34 26.95
CA LEU A 207 -15.27 -9.51 27.12
C LEU A 207 -16.04 -9.24 25.82
N PHE A 208 -15.59 -8.30 24.99
CA PHE A 208 -16.14 -8.07 23.66
C PHE A 208 -16.10 -9.34 22.80
N LYS A 209 -14.98 -10.08 22.82
CA LYS A 209 -14.86 -11.32 22.05
C LYS A 209 -15.84 -12.39 22.55
N GLN A 210 -15.99 -12.53 23.87
CA GLN A 210 -16.93 -13.47 24.47
C GLN A 210 -18.39 -13.14 24.08
N PHE A 211 -18.78 -11.86 24.14
CA PHE A 211 -20.12 -11.43 23.73
C PHE A 211 -20.34 -11.56 22.21
N ALA A 212 -19.30 -11.39 21.39
CA ALA A 212 -19.39 -11.63 19.95
C ALA A 212 -19.70 -13.11 19.65
N GLU A 213 -19.00 -14.05 20.30
CA GLU A 213 -19.28 -15.49 20.18
C GLU A 213 -20.67 -15.85 20.71
N GLN A 214 -21.13 -15.18 21.76
CA GLN A 214 -22.47 -15.38 22.31
C GLN A 214 -23.55 -14.96 21.31
N HIS A 215 -23.40 -13.80 20.67
CA HIS A 215 -24.32 -13.34 19.61
C HIS A 215 -24.40 -14.32 18.43
N GLU A 216 -23.27 -14.91 18.03
CA GLU A 216 -23.23 -15.93 16.97
C GLU A 216 -23.99 -17.20 17.39
N LYS A 217 -23.75 -17.72 18.60
CA LYS A 217 -24.46 -18.90 19.15
C LYS A 217 -25.96 -18.68 19.27
N GLU A 218 -26.39 -17.51 19.76
CA GLU A 218 -27.81 -17.15 19.87
C GLU A 218 -28.48 -17.06 18.50
N TYR A 219 -27.76 -16.53 17.49
CA TYR A 219 -28.24 -16.48 16.11
C TYR A 219 -28.40 -17.89 15.51
N GLU A 220 -27.41 -18.78 15.67
CA GLU A 220 -27.49 -20.18 15.22
C GLU A 220 -28.64 -20.95 15.87
N GLN A 221 -28.82 -20.78 17.18
CA GLN A 221 -29.95 -21.38 17.90
C GLN A 221 -31.29 -20.86 17.36
N SER A 222 -31.40 -19.54 17.10
CA SER A 222 -32.60 -18.94 16.53
C SER A 222 -32.94 -19.46 15.12
N LEU A 223 -31.93 -19.85 14.33
CA LEU A 223 -32.11 -20.48 13.03
C LEU A 223 -32.58 -21.93 13.16
N SER A 224 -31.97 -22.70 14.07
CA SER A 224 -32.31 -24.11 14.32
C SER A 224 -33.71 -24.29 14.92
N ALA A 225 -34.21 -23.31 15.66
CA ALA A 225 -35.53 -23.32 16.28
C ALA A 225 -36.67 -22.89 15.33
N ARG A 226 -36.38 -22.46 14.09
CA ARG A 226 -37.42 -22.12 13.11
C ARG A 226 -38.02 -23.41 12.52
N PRO A 227 -39.33 -23.68 12.68
CA PRO A 227 -39.98 -24.78 11.99
C PRO A 227 -39.87 -24.59 10.48
N ASN A 228 -39.77 -25.68 9.71
CA ASN A 228 -39.81 -25.72 8.23
C ASN A 228 -41.14 -25.17 7.66
N ALA A 229 -41.42 -23.88 7.84
CA ALA A 229 -42.54 -23.20 7.23
C ALA A 229 -42.04 -22.49 5.96
N GLY A 230 -42.47 -23.01 4.80
CA GLY A 230 -42.10 -22.60 3.45
C GLY A 230 -42.49 -21.16 3.07
N SER A 231 -41.99 -20.16 3.81
CA SER A 231 -42.06 -18.75 3.45
C SER A 231 -40.66 -18.21 3.17
N PRO A 232 -40.42 -17.57 2.01
CA PRO A 232 -39.11 -17.01 1.66
C PRO A 232 -38.93 -15.63 2.30
N LEU A 233 -38.90 -15.57 3.63
CA LEU A 233 -38.46 -14.36 4.33
C LEU A 233 -36.93 -14.33 4.31
N PRO A 234 -36.29 -13.22 3.89
CA PRO A 234 -34.83 -13.13 3.87
C PRO A 234 -34.28 -13.29 5.29
N THR A 235 -33.44 -14.29 5.49
CA THR A 235 -32.70 -14.48 6.74
C THR A 235 -31.71 -13.32 6.89
N PRO A 236 -31.76 -12.56 8.01
CA PRO A 236 -30.77 -11.51 8.25
C PRO A 236 -29.37 -12.15 8.30
N PRO A 237 -28.32 -11.48 7.79
CA PRO A 237 -26.97 -12.04 7.81
C PRO A 237 -26.50 -12.29 9.25
N PRO A 238 -25.63 -13.30 9.48
CA PRO A 238 -25.10 -13.58 10.80
C PRO A 238 -24.36 -12.35 11.36
N PRO A 239 -24.48 -12.08 12.66
CA PRO A 239 -23.70 -11.02 13.30
C PRO A 239 -22.21 -11.33 13.16
N SER A 240 -21.44 -10.43 12.51
CA SER A 240 -20.01 -10.64 12.25
C SER A 240 -19.11 -9.82 13.19
N PHE A 241 -19.48 -9.75 14.48
CA PHE A 241 -18.75 -8.96 15.47
C PHE A 241 -17.31 -9.44 15.68
N ALA A 242 -17.01 -10.71 15.38
CA ALA A 242 -15.64 -11.24 15.38
C ALA A 242 -14.67 -10.48 14.45
N ASN A 243 -15.19 -9.81 13.41
CA ASN A 243 -14.39 -9.03 12.47
C ASN A 243 -14.20 -7.56 12.88
N CYS A 244 -14.76 -7.14 14.02
CA CYS A 244 -14.60 -5.78 14.54
C CYS A 244 -13.19 -5.55 15.07
N ILE A 245 -12.66 -4.36 14.77
CA ILE A 245 -11.32 -3.96 15.16
C ILE A 245 -11.39 -3.25 16.51
N GLN A 246 -10.45 -3.50 17.41
CA GLN A 246 -10.41 -2.86 18.72
C GLN A 246 -8.99 -2.43 19.07
N LEU A 247 -8.86 -1.26 19.68
CA LEU A 247 -7.62 -0.70 20.20
C LEU A 247 -7.87 -0.25 21.64
N ALA A 248 -7.13 -0.80 22.60
CA ALA A 248 -7.26 -0.53 24.03
C ALA A 248 -5.94 -0.01 24.60
N ALA A 249 -6.05 1.00 25.47
CA ALA A 249 -4.89 1.71 26.00
C ALA A 249 -3.96 0.85 26.88
N CYS A 250 -4.51 -0.12 27.61
CA CYS A 250 -3.75 -0.92 28.57
C CYS A 250 -4.25 -2.37 28.65
N SER A 251 -3.46 -3.24 29.25
CA SER A 251 -3.83 -4.65 29.46
C SER A 251 -4.81 -4.82 30.63
N LEU A 252 -5.22 -6.06 30.88
CA LEU A 252 -6.03 -6.41 32.05
C LEU A 252 -5.29 -5.98 33.33
N ASP A 253 -6.03 -5.39 34.26
CA ASP A 253 -5.56 -4.90 35.57
C ASP A 253 -4.47 -3.81 35.54
N GLN A 254 -4.13 -3.28 34.36
CA GLN A 254 -3.20 -2.15 34.22
C GLN A 254 -3.92 -0.81 34.37
N ILE A 255 -3.19 0.17 34.90
CA ILE A 255 -3.65 1.55 35.08
C ILE A 255 -2.87 2.44 34.11
N LEU A 256 -3.51 3.50 33.62
CA LEU A 256 -2.85 4.49 32.78
C LEU A 256 -1.73 5.22 33.53
N PRO A 257 -0.67 5.64 32.84
CA PRO A 257 0.46 6.32 33.47
C PRO A 257 0.04 7.69 34.01
N MET A 258 0.44 8.01 35.24
CA MET A 258 0.11 9.27 35.92
C MET A 258 1.26 10.29 35.91
N ASN A 259 2.33 10.04 35.17
CA ASN A 259 3.51 10.91 35.14
C ASN A 259 3.12 12.32 34.63
N PRO A 260 3.37 13.40 35.38
CA PRO A 260 2.95 14.77 35.03
C PRO A 260 3.54 15.31 33.72
N ASP A 261 4.62 14.71 33.22
CA ASP A 261 5.22 15.07 31.94
C ASP A 261 4.43 14.56 30.73
N LEU A 262 3.53 13.60 30.94
CA LEU A 262 2.67 13.03 29.92
C LEU A 262 1.28 13.68 29.94
N PRO A 263 0.58 13.69 28.81
CA PRO A 263 -0.86 13.90 28.81
C PRO A 263 -1.59 12.74 29.53
N ALA A 264 -2.75 13.03 30.10
CA ALA A 264 -3.64 12.02 30.68
C ALA A 264 -4.17 11.09 29.58
N ASP A 265 -4.46 11.62 28.39
CA ASP A 265 -4.85 10.88 27.19
C ASP A 265 -3.67 10.42 26.35
N ILE A 266 -2.64 9.83 26.98
CA ILE A 266 -1.43 9.39 26.27
C ILE A 266 -1.73 8.44 25.11
N PHE A 267 -2.69 7.53 25.26
CA PHE A 267 -3.04 6.58 24.22
C PHE A 267 -3.72 7.28 23.05
N THR A 268 -4.76 8.08 23.32
CA THR A 268 -5.42 8.90 22.29
C THR A 268 -4.43 9.83 21.61
N SER A 269 -3.62 10.55 22.37
CA SER A 269 -2.58 11.45 21.88
C SER A 269 -1.57 10.73 20.97
N CYS A 270 -1.17 9.49 21.30
CA CYS A 270 -0.33 8.67 20.40
C CYS A 270 -1.05 8.36 19.09
N LEU A 271 -2.32 7.92 19.17
CA LEU A 271 -3.12 7.53 18.02
C LEU A 271 -3.48 8.68 17.09
N THR A 272 -3.69 9.88 17.62
CA THR A 272 -4.24 11.01 16.85
C THR A 272 -3.19 12.10 16.56
N THR A 273 -2.16 12.22 17.40
CA THR A 273 -1.09 13.23 17.29
C THR A 273 0.32 12.64 17.53
N PRO A 274 0.71 11.59 16.79
CA PRO A 274 1.90 10.77 17.05
C PRO A 274 3.20 11.59 17.11
N ILE A 275 3.41 12.50 16.16
CA ILE A 275 4.65 13.30 16.08
C ILE A 275 4.82 14.17 17.33
N LYS A 276 3.74 14.79 17.81
CA LYS A 276 3.79 15.64 18.99
C LYS A 276 4.15 14.83 20.24
N VAL A 277 3.55 13.65 20.42
CA VAL A 277 3.91 12.76 21.55
C VAL A 277 5.33 12.24 21.42
N ALA A 278 5.72 11.75 20.24
CA ALA A 278 7.03 11.17 20.00
C ALA A 278 8.16 12.15 20.33
N LEU A 279 8.05 13.41 19.89
CA LEU A 279 9.05 14.44 20.16
C LEU A 279 9.10 14.83 21.64
N ARG A 280 7.94 15.03 22.30
CA ARG A 280 7.89 15.36 23.73
C ARG A 280 8.46 14.23 24.59
N TRP A 281 8.14 12.99 24.24
CA TRP A 281 8.68 11.80 24.90
C TRP A 281 10.19 11.69 24.68
N PHE A 282 10.67 11.86 23.44
CA PHE A 282 12.10 11.80 23.10
C PHE A 282 12.93 12.81 23.90
N VAL A 283 12.51 14.08 23.97
CA VAL A 283 13.20 15.13 24.74
C VAL A 283 13.27 14.83 26.24
N LYS A 284 12.34 14.02 26.75
CA LYS A 284 12.31 13.59 28.15
C LYS A 284 13.17 12.35 28.43
N GLN A 285 13.64 11.64 27.39
CA GLN A 285 14.52 10.50 27.58
C GLN A 285 15.95 10.90 27.89
N ASN A 286 16.70 9.99 28.51
CA ASN A 286 18.11 10.20 28.84
C ASN A 286 19.01 10.46 27.60
N SER A 287 18.60 10.01 26.41
CA SER A 287 19.28 10.27 25.12
C SER A 287 19.26 11.74 24.72
N ALA A 288 18.23 12.51 25.12
CA ALA A 288 18.13 13.93 24.80
C ALA A 288 19.19 14.81 25.49
N LYS A 289 19.94 14.26 26.46
CA LYS A 289 21.08 14.97 27.08
C LYS A 289 22.19 15.32 26.09
N LEU A 290 22.23 14.69 24.92
CA LEU A 290 23.14 15.02 23.83
C LEU A 290 22.75 16.33 23.11
N VAL A 291 21.45 16.66 23.07
CA VAL A 291 20.91 17.89 22.44
C VAL A 291 20.47 18.85 23.56
N SER A 292 21.44 19.34 24.33
CA SER A 292 21.23 20.07 25.60
C SER A 292 20.49 21.43 25.52
N LYS A 293 19.95 21.81 24.36
CA LYS A 293 19.39 23.15 24.09
C LYS A 293 17.90 23.16 23.73
N VAL A 294 17.24 22.02 23.60
CA VAL A 294 15.83 21.96 23.15
C VAL A 294 14.90 21.81 24.34
N SER A 295 13.99 22.78 24.54
CA SER A 295 12.95 22.72 25.57
C SER A 295 11.65 22.13 25.02
N LEU A 296 10.74 21.72 25.90
CA LEU A 296 9.40 21.27 25.49
C LEU A 296 8.61 22.36 24.74
N GLU A 297 8.86 23.65 25.05
CA GLU A 297 8.21 24.77 24.37
C GLU A 297 8.72 24.95 22.93
N SER A 298 9.98 24.60 22.67
CA SER A 298 10.54 24.62 21.32
C SER A 298 9.83 23.61 20.39
N ILE A 299 9.36 22.48 20.93
CA ILE A 299 8.65 21.43 20.16
C ILE A 299 7.32 21.96 19.63
N ASP A 300 6.61 22.77 20.42
CA ASP A 300 5.33 23.36 20.01
C ASP A 300 5.51 24.44 18.93
N LYS A 301 6.74 24.89 18.66
CA LYS A 301 7.11 25.91 17.68
C LYS A 301 7.81 25.35 16.42
N ILE A 302 7.86 24.03 16.25
CA ILE A 302 8.50 23.44 15.05
C ILE A 302 7.79 23.96 13.79
N PRO A 303 8.54 24.54 12.83
CA PRO A 303 7.94 25.15 11.65
C PRO A 303 7.40 24.12 10.67
N GLY A 304 6.40 24.56 9.90
CA GLY A 304 5.82 23.80 8.81
C GLY A 304 4.48 23.14 9.08
N GLN A 305 4.08 22.28 8.16
CA GLN A 305 2.80 21.58 8.19
C GLN A 305 3.02 20.08 7.97
N LEU A 306 2.21 19.24 8.63
CA LEU A 306 2.32 17.77 8.55
C LEU A 306 2.22 17.21 7.11
N ASN A 307 1.55 17.93 6.21
CA ASN A 307 1.36 17.52 4.82
C ASN A 307 2.47 18.00 3.89
N ASP A 308 3.26 19.00 4.32
CA ASP A 308 4.35 19.55 3.50
C ASP A 308 5.69 18.95 3.88
N ARG A 309 6.09 17.94 3.10
CA ARG A 309 7.33 17.18 3.27
C ARG A 309 8.60 18.00 3.11
N ARG A 310 8.51 19.23 2.59
CA ARG A 310 9.66 20.14 2.48
C ARG A 310 9.95 20.85 3.79
N THR A 311 9.00 20.87 4.71
CA THR A 311 9.14 21.48 6.03
C THR A 311 9.62 20.46 7.05
N MET A 312 10.30 20.92 8.10
CA MET A 312 10.80 20.07 9.19
C MET A 312 9.71 19.18 9.80
N LEU A 313 8.52 19.75 10.09
CA LEU A 313 7.41 18.99 10.67
C LEU A 313 6.85 17.94 9.69
N GLY A 314 6.70 18.29 8.41
CA GLY A 314 6.18 17.36 7.41
C GLY A 314 7.18 16.27 7.02
N GLU A 315 8.48 16.57 7.03
CA GLU A 315 9.54 15.57 6.83
C GLU A 315 9.54 14.54 7.97
N LEU A 316 9.49 14.97 9.23
CA LEU A 316 9.38 14.06 10.39
C LEU A 316 8.13 13.18 10.31
N ASN A 317 6.98 13.75 9.94
CA ASN A 317 5.75 12.99 9.75
C ASN A 317 5.87 11.94 8.62
N TRP A 318 6.60 12.27 7.57
CA TRP A 318 6.83 11.37 6.44
C TRP A 318 7.79 10.23 6.80
N ILE A 319 8.89 10.54 7.50
CA ILE A 319 9.83 9.53 8.04
C ILE A 319 9.10 8.60 9.02
N PHE A 320 8.30 9.15 9.93
CA PHE A 320 7.50 8.36 10.87
C PHE A 320 6.56 7.39 10.15
N THR A 321 5.89 7.86 9.10
CA THR A 321 5.01 7.02 8.28
C THR A 321 5.79 5.90 7.59
N ALA A 322 6.98 6.20 7.05
CA ALA A 322 7.83 5.20 6.41
C ALA A 322 8.31 4.13 7.40
N ILE A 323 8.74 4.53 8.58
CA ILE A 323 9.25 3.63 9.62
C ILE A 323 8.14 2.73 10.15
N THR A 324 6.98 3.30 10.52
CA THR A 324 5.86 2.51 11.07
C THR A 324 5.27 1.53 10.06
N ASP A 325 5.16 1.92 8.79
CA ASP A 325 4.71 1.02 7.71
C ASP A 325 5.75 -0.11 7.46
N THR A 326 7.04 0.21 7.58
CA THR A 326 8.14 -0.77 7.47
C THR A 326 8.15 -1.77 8.60
N ILE A 327 7.98 -1.32 9.85
CA ILE A 327 7.88 -2.20 11.01
C ILE A 327 6.70 -3.17 10.85
N ALA A 328 5.53 -2.64 10.46
CA ALA A 328 4.34 -3.45 10.24
C ALA A 328 4.55 -4.50 9.13
N TRP A 329 5.14 -4.11 8.01
CA TRP A 329 5.38 -5.02 6.89
C TRP A 329 6.34 -6.17 7.21
N ASN A 330 7.35 -5.91 8.03
CA ASN A 330 8.37 -6.91 8.40
C ASN A 330 7.93 -7.79 9.59
N THR A 331 6.98 -7.31 10.40
CA THR A 331 6.52 -8.03 11.61
C THR A 331 5.23 -8.81 11.39
N LEU A 332 4.29 -8.29 10.57
CA LEU A 332 2.96 -8.86 10.43
C LEU A 332 2.85 -9.91 9.32
N PRO A 333 2.00 -10.92 9.48
CA PRO A 333 1.56 -11.77 8.37
C PRO A 333 0.93 -10.92 7.25
N ARG A 334 1.12 -11.34 5.99
CA ARG A 334 0.71 -10.57 4.79
C ARG A 334 -0.79 -10.23 4.79
N GLU A 335 -1.65 -11.19 5.12
CA GLU A 335 -3.10 -10.97 5.18
C GLU A 335 -3.49 -9.93 6.24
N LEU A 336 -2.86 -10.00 7.42
CA LEU A 336 -3.13 -9.06 8.51
C LEU A 336 -2.63 -7.65 8.15
N PHE A 337 -1.45 -7.55 7.54
CA PHE A 337 -0.93 -6.29 7.03
C PHE A 337 -1.89 -5.66 6.01
N HIS A 338 -2.38 -6.42 5.04
CA HIS A 338 -3.33 -5.90 4.04
C HIS A 338 -4.63 -5.43 4.69
N LYS A 339 -5.18 -6.20 5.63
CA LYS A 339 -6.41 -5.87 6.36
C LYS A 339 -6.26 -4.57 7.16
N LEU A 340 -5.14 -4.36 7.84
CA LEU A 340 -4.97 -3.24 8.78
C LEU A 340 -4.30 -2.00 8.17
N PHE A 341 -3.31 -2.17 7.28
CA PHE A 341 -2.45 -1.09 6.77
C PHE A 341 -2.77 -0.69 5.31
N ARG A 342 -3.65 -1.41 4.61
CA ARG A 342 -4.01 -1.11 3.22
C ARG A 342 -5.51 -0.95 2.97
N GLN A 343 -6.37 -1.58 3.77
CA GLN A 343 -7.82 -1.62 3.53
C GLN A 343 -8.55 -0.29 3.68
N ASP A 344 -8.26 0.45 4.76
CA ASP A 344 -8.91 1.71 5.11
C ASP A 344 -7.84 2.69 5.61
N LEU A 345 -7.85 3.91 5.06
CA LEU A 345 -6.88 4.96 5.40
C LEU A 345 -6.88 5.33 6.89
N LEU A 346 -8.05 5.35 7.54
CA LEU A 346 -8.14 5.71 8.95
C LEU A 346 -7.60 4.57 9.83
N VAL A 347 -8.00 3.33 9.53
CA VAL A 347 -7.51 2.14 10.24
C VAL A 347 -5.99 2.03 10.10
N ALA A 348 -5.46 2.18 8.88
CA ALA A 348 -4.02 2.17 8.63
C ALA A 348 -3.29 3.25 9.42
N SER A 349 -3.89 4.43 9.55
CA SER A 349 -3.32 5.51 10.36
C SER A 349 -3.32 5.19 11.84
N LEU A 350 -4.44 4.68 12.37
CA LEU A 350 -4.52 4.28 13.77
C LEU A 350 -3.55 3.16 14.10
N PHE A 351 -3.38 2.15 13.24
CA PHE A 351 -2.44 1.06 13.49
C PHE A 351 -0.97 1.47 13.37
N ARG A 352 -0.60 2.34 12.42
CA ARG A 352 0.74 2.95 12.39
C ARG A 352 1.05 3.68 13.69
N ASN A 353 0.08 4.47 14.16
CA ASN A 353 0.22 5.27 15.36
C ASN A 353 0.12 4.40 16.65
N PHE A 354 -0.56 3.26 16.59
CA PHE A 354 -0.62 2.27 17.66
C PHE A 354 0.76 1.64 17.92
N LEU A 355 1.59 1.45 16.89
CA LEU A 355 2.97 0.96 17.10
C LEU A 355 3.79 1.93 17.96
N LEU A 356 3.57 3.25 17.79
CA LEU A 356 4.17 4.26 18.66
C LEU A 356 3.60 4.18 20.08
N ALA A 357 2.28 4.01 20.21
CA ALA A 357 1.65 3.83 21.52
C ALA A 357 2.23 2.62 22.27
N GLU A 358 2.38 1.48 21.58
CA GLU A 358 3.02 0.26 22.12
C GLU A 358 4.43 0.56 22.64
N ARG A 359 5.22 1.33 21.88
CA ARG A 359 6.59 1.69 22.26
C ARG A 359 6.64 2.64 23.46
N ILE A 360 5.86 3.71 23.44
CA ILE A 360 5.89 4.76 24.48
C ILE A 360 5.28 4.24 25.79
N MET A 361 4.08 3.68 25.73
CA MET A 361 3.35 3.30 26.95
C MET A 361 4.06 2.17 27.70
N ARG A 362 4.79 1.30 26.98
CA ARG A 362 5.57 0.23 27.58
C ARG A 362 6.77 0.73 28.40
N SER A 363 7.27 1.94 28.13
CA SER A 363 8.26 2.59 29.00
C SER A 363 7.70 3.08 30.34
N TYR A 364 6.37 3.04 30.49
CA TYR A 364 5.64 3.40 31.71
C TYR A 364 4.77 2.24 32.22
N ASP A 365 5.24 0.99 32.04
CA ASP A 365 4.59 -0.24 32.50
C ASP A 365 3.14 -0.44 32.03
N CYS A 366 2.78 0.18 30.91
CA CYS A 366 1.45 0.13 30.33
C CYS A 366 1.53 -0.53 28.94
N SER A 367 0.73 -1.57 28.71
CA SER A 367 0.79 -2.39 27.49
C SER A 367 -0.51 -2.28 26.70
N PRO A 368 -0.55 -1.47 25.63
CA PRO A 368 -1.72 -1.38 24.76
C PRO A 368 -2.07 -2.73 24.11
N VAL A 369 -3.36 -2.95 23.91
CA VAL A 369 -3.90 -4.20 23.35
C VAL A 369 -4.67 -3.90 22.07
N SER A 370 -4.56 -4.76 21.07
CA SER A 370 -5.34 -4.67 19.84
C SER A 370 -6.08 -5.97 19.55
N SER A 371 -7.20 -5.86 18.84
CA SER A 371 -7.90 -6.97 18.18
C SER A 371 -8.08 -6.60 16.71
N PRO A 372 -7.47 -7.32 15.76
CA PRO A 372 -6.59 -8.48 15.93
C PRO A 372 -5.30 -8.16 16.71
N LYS A 373 -4.76 -9.16 17.41
CA LYS A 373 -3.53 -9.03 18.20
C LYS A 373 -2.31 -8.91 17.27
N LEU A 374 -1.49 -7.90 17.48
CA LEU A 374 -0.22 -7.76 16.78
C LEU A 374 0.91 -8.49 17.54
N PRO A 375 1.92 -9.04 16.84
CA PRO A 375 3.18 -9.39 17.46
C PRO A 375 3.88 -8.13 18.02
N PRO A 376 4.76 -8.27 19.02
CA PRO A 376 5.38 -7.10 19.65
C PRO A 376 6.30 -6.32 18.70
N THR A 377 6.13 -5.00 18.61
CA THR A 377 6.87 -4.14 17.65
C THR A 377 7.79 -3.11 18.30
N TYR A 378 7.65 -2.89 19.60
CA TYR A 378 8.34 -1.87 20.40
C TYR A 378 9.88 -1.89 20.37
N GLN A 379 10.50 -3.05 20.09
CA GLN A 379 11.96 -3.24 20.03
C GLN A 379 12.52 -3.40 18.60
N HIS A 380 11.70 -3.18 17.56
CA HIS A 380 12.13 -3.32 16.18
C HIS A 380 13.30 -2.36 15.85
N PRO A 381 14.38 -2.79 15.16
CA PRO A 381 15.56 -1.96 14.88
C PRO A 381 15.26 -0.63 14.18
N MET A 382 14.24 -0.58 13.33
CA MET A 382 13.78 0.66 12.67
C MET A 382 13.40 1.78 13.64
N TRP A 383 13.09 1.50 14.91
CA TRP A 383 12.93 2.54 15.91
C TRP A 383 14.23 3.28 16.24
N GLN A 384 15.39 2.65 16.09
CA GLN A 384 16.68 3.32 16.24
C GLN A 384 16.93 4.32 15.10
N ALA A 385 16.50 3.97 13.88
CA ALA A 385 16.52 4.89 12.74
C ALA A 385 15.58 6.09 12.96
N TRP A 386 14.42 5.86 13.60
CA TRP A 386 13.53 6.95 14.03
C TRP A 386 14.20 7.86 15.05
N ASP A 387 14.80 7.29 16.09
CA ASP A 387 15.47 8.04 17.14
C ASP A 387 16.60 8.90 16.57
N LEU A 388 17.42 8.35 15.66
CA LEU A 388 18.47 9.10 14.96
C LEU A 388 17.90 10.23 14.10
N ALA A 389 16.84 9.97 13.34
CA ALA A 389 16.20 11.00 12.51
C ALA A 389 15.64 12.16 13.35
N VAL A 390 15.03 11.84 14.50
CA VAL A 390 14.55 12.84 15.45
C VAL A 390 15.71 13.63 16.07
N ASP A 391 16.78 12.95 16.48
CA ASP A 391 17.96 13.57 17.07
C ASP A 391 18.59 14.61 16.13
N LEU A 392 18.82 14.21 14.86
CA LEU A 392 19.35 15.08 13.81
C LEU A 392 18.41 16.26 13.50
N ALA A 393 17.10 16.05 13.52
CA ALA A 393 16.13 17.11 13.30
C ALA A 393 16.14 18.12 14.46
N LEU A 394 16.07 17.64 15.71
CA LEU A 394 16.04 18.49 16.90
C LEU A 394 17.35 19.25 17.13
N ALA A 395 18.50 18.69 16.73
CA ALA A 395 19.79 19.38 16.77
C ALA A 395 19.80 20.67 15.91
N GLN A 396 19.06 20.69 14.81
CA GLN A 396 18.94 21.84 13.91
C GLN A 396 17.90 22.87 14.38
N LEU A 397 16.94 22.45 15.23
CA LEU A 397 15.78 23.26 15.62
C LEU A 397 16.12 24.69 16.11
N PRO A 398 17.12 24.93 16.97
CA PRO A 398 17.45 26.28 17.39
C PRO A 398 17.82 27.21 16.22
N ALA A 399 18.60 26.73 15.26
CA ALA A 399 19.01 27.51 14.09
C ALA A 399 17.84 27.74 13.12
N VAL A 400 16.97 26.74 12.97
CA VAL A 400 15.77 26.81 12.12
C VAL A 400 14.71 27.76 12.69
N LEU A 401 14.60 27.86 14.02
CA LEU A 401 13.70 28.82 14.68
C LEU A 401 14.16 30.28 14.51
N GLU A 402 15.47 30.51 14.37
CA GLU A 402 16.01 31.83 14.01
C GLU A 402 15.80 32.14 12.52
N ASP A 403 15.99 31.14 11.65
CA ASP A 403 15.90 31.28 10.20
C ASP A 403 15.52 29.94 9.55
N GLU A 404 14.31 29.85 9.00
CA GLU A 404 13.78 28.64 8.38
C GLU A 404 14.60 28.19 7.15
N SER A 405 15.35 29.09 6.51
CA SER A 405 16.17 28.76 5.34
C SER A 405 17.38 27.86 5.66
N LYS A 406 17.74 27.76 6.94
CA LYS A 406 18.84 26.90 7.42
C LYS A 406 18.42 25.44 7.62
N PHE A 407 17.18 25.07 7.30
CA PHE A 407 16.72 23.69 7.41
C PHE A 407 17.41 22.79 6.39
N HIS A 408 18.05 21.73 6.87
CA HIS A 408 18.63 20.68 6.03
C HIS A 408 17.82 19.39 6.16
N HIS A 409 17.50 18.81 5.00
CA HIS A 409 16.77 17.54 4.91
C HIS A 409 17.52 16.38 5.56
N SER A 410 16.78 15.50 6.22
CA SER A 410 17.33 14.29 6.83
C SER A 410 17.93 13.34 5.78
N PRO A 411 19.09 12.70 6.04
CA PRO A 411 19.68 11.69 5.16
C PRO A 411 18.93 10.36 5.17
N PHE A 412 17.90 10.20 6.03
CA PHE A 412 17.16 8.95 6.24
C PHE A 412 16.82 8.21 4.94
N PHE A 413 16.16 8.88 3.98
CA PHE A 413 15.74 8.19 2.75
C PHE A 413 16.93 7.78 1.87
N GLU A 414 18.01 8.55 1.85
CA GLU A 414 19.22 8.22 1.09
C GLU A 414 19.93 6.99 1.67
N GLU A 415 20.04 6.93 3.00
CA GLU A 415 20.62 5.80 3.72
C GLU A 415 19.80 4.52 3.51
N GLN A 416 18.46 4.62 3.59
CA GLN A 416 17.59 3.46 3.38
C GLN A 416 17.61 2.96 1.92
N LEU A 417 17.70 3.85 0.93
CA LEU A 417 17.92 3.43 -0.47
C LEU A 417 19.27 2.77 -0.66
N THR A 418 20.30 3.24 0.05
CA THR A 418 21.64 2.64 0.00
C THR A 418 21.63 1.24 0.64
N ALA A 419 20.95 1.05 1.77
CA ALA A 419 20.75 -0.27 2.37
C ALA A 419 20.00 -1.22 1.42
N PHE A 420 18.96 -0.73 0.74
CA PHE A 420 18.24 -1.52 -0.26
C PHE A 420 19.13 -1.90 -1.47
N GLN A 421 19.98 -0.97 -1.91
CA GLN A 421 20.96 -1.22 -2.96
C GLN A 421 21.98 -2.29 -2.56
N VAL A 422 22.52 -2.23 -1.34
CA VAL A 422 23.41 -3.26 -0.80
C VAL A 422 22.73 -4.63 -0.76
N TRP A 423 21.44 -4.68 -0.39
CA TRP A 423 20.66 -5.92 -0.41
C TRP A 423 20.55 -6.50 -1.83
N LEU A 424 20.36 -5.65 -2.85
CA LEU A 424 20.32 -6.05 -4.26
C LEU A 424 21.69 -6.54 -4.77
N ASP A 425 22.76 -5.81 -4.48
CA ASP A 425 24.11 -6.10 -4.98
C ASP A 425 24.67 -7.41 -4.42
N LEU A 426 24.38 -7.68 -3.14
CA LEU A 426 24.89 -8.86 -2.46
C LEU A 426 23.95 -10.05 -2.54
N GLY A 427 22.74 -9.93 -3.10
CA GLY A 427 21.61 -10.87 -3.07
C GLY A 427 21.90 -12.32 -3.49
N SER A 428 21.25 -13.31 -2.86
CA SER A 428 21.19 -14.72 -3.27
C SER A 428 19.74 -15.18 -3.22
N GLU A 429 19.36 -16.18 -4.01
CA GLU A 429 17.95 -16.57 -4.24
C GLU A 429 17.19 -17.03 -2.97
N GLN A 430 17.89 -17.46 -1.92
CA GLN A 430 17.30 -17.95 -0.66
C GLN A 430 17.41 -16.92 0.49
N ARG A 431 16.84 -15.72 0.34
CA ARG A 431 16.91 -14.67 1.37
C ARG A 431 15.56 -14.23 1.88
N THR A 432 15.57 -13.67 3.08
CA THR A 432 14.45 -12.90 3.60
C THR A 432 14.20 -11.69 2.69
N PRO A 433 12.92 -11.31 2.50
CA PRO A 433 12.55 -10.10 1.78
C PRO A 433 13.32 -8.85 2.26
N PRO A 434 13.59 -7.88 1.37
CA PRO A 434 14.22 -6.63 1.75
C PRO A 434 13.34 -5.82 2.69
N GLU A 435 13.85 -5.47 3.86
CA GLU A 435 13.13 -4.72 4.87
C GLU A 435 12.71 -3.33 4.37
N GLN A 436 13.51 -2.71 3.52
CA GLN A 436 13.34 -1.34 3.03
C GLN A 436 12.27 -1.19 1.93
N LEU A 437 11.64 -2.27 1.47
CA LEU A 437 10.69 -2.21 0.35
C LEU A 437 9.51 -1.23 0.56
N PRO A 438 8.90 -1.14 1.76
CA PRO A 438 7.88 -0.11 2.04
C PRO A 438 8.46 1.31 2.04
N ILE A 439 9.72 1.49 2.40
CA ILE A 439 10.41 2.79 2.34
C ILE A 439 10.59 3.23 0.89
N VAL A 440 10.99 2.31 0.00
CA VAL A 440 11.08 2.58 -1.45
C VAL A 440 9.75 3.11 -1.98
N LEU A 441 8.63 2.51 -1.57
CA LEU A 441 7.28 3.00 -1.91
C LEU A 441 7.05 4.44 -1.42
N GLN A 442 7.43 4.76 -0.18
CA GLN A 442 7.30 6.13 0.33
C GLN A 442 8.17 7.11 -0.46
N VAL A 443 9.37 6.71 -0.88
CA VAL A 443 10.30 7.55 -1.65
C VAL A 443 9.77 7.86 -3.05
N LEU A 444 9.01 6.96 -3.69
CA LEU A 444 8.39 7.23 -5.01
C LEU A 444 7.47 8.47 -4.99
N LEU A 445 6.93 8.80 -3.81
CA LEU A 445 6.11 10.00 -3.62
C LEU A 445 6.95 11.30 -3.53
N SER A 446 8.25 11.20 -3.31
CA SER A 446 9.19 12.33 -3.40
C SER A 446 9.47 12.68 -4.86
N GLN A 447 9.93 13.90 -5.12
CA GLN A 447 10.54 14.25 -6.41
C GLN A 447 12.06 14.06 -6.38
N VAL A 448 12.72 14.38 -5.25
CA VAL A 448 14.18 14.44 -5.12
C VAL A 448 14.84 13.09 -5.37
N HIS A 449 14.35 12.03 -4.72
CA HIS A 449 14.95 10.69 -4.79
C HIS A 449 14.17 9.73 -5.70
N ARG A 450 13.21 10.24 -6.48
CA ARG A 450 12.31 9.40 -7.28
C ARG A 450 13.07 8.57 -8.31
N LEU A 451 14.02 9.20 -9.01
CA LEU A 451 14.77 8.56 -10.08
C LEU A 451 15.54 7.34 -9.54
N ARG A 452 16.32 7.54 -8.47
CA ARG A 452 17.06 6.47 -7.79
C ARG A 452 16.14 5.38 -7.24
N ALA A 453 14.98 5.74 -6.66
CA ALA A 453 14.03 4.75 -6.17
C ALA A 453 13.40 3.91 -7.29
N LEU A 454 13.08 4.51 -8.43
CA LEU A 454 12.57 3.78 -9.61
C LEU A 454 13.63 2.87 -10.23
N GLU A 455 14.87 3.33 -10.28
CA GLU A 455 16.00 2.51 -10.74
C GLU A 455 16.16 1.26 -9.87
N LEU A 456 16.24 1.44 -8.54
CA LEU A 456 16.38 0.32 -7.61
C LEU A 456 15.14 -0.59 -7.60
N LEU A 457 13.93 -0.03 -7.73
CA LEU A 457 12.71 -0.82 -7.87
C LEU A 457 12.74 -1.65 -9.17
N GLY A 458 13.21 -1.07 -10.29
CA GLY A 458 13.43 -1.77 -11.55
C GLY A 458 14.36 -2.96 -11.36
N ARG A 459 15.53 -2.75 -10.75
CA ARG A 459 16.49 -3.82 -10.43
C ARG A 459 15.87 -4.91 -9.53
N PHE A 460 15.02 -4.53 -8.58
CA PHE A 460 14.35 -5.48 -7.71
C PHE A 460 13.31 -6.34 -8.45
N VAL A 461 12.43 -5.74 -9.25
CA VAL A 461 11.42 -6.49 -10.01
C VAL A 461 12.02 -7.36 -11.12
N ASP A 462 13.27 -7.09 -11.50
CA ASP A 462 14.03 -7.90 -12.45
C ASP A 462 14.48 -9.25 -11.87
N LEU A 463 14.51 -9.40 -10.53
CA LEU A 463 14.86 -10.66 -9.86
C LEU A 463 13.87 -11.81 -10.10
N GLY A 464 12.71 -11.51 -10.70
CA GLY A 464 11.74 -12.52 -11.14
C GLY A 464 10.32 -12.30 -10.60
N PRO A 465 9.38 -13.22 -10.93
CA PRO A 465 7.95 -13.06 -10.61
C PRO A 465 7.66 -12.90 -9.12
N TRP A 466 8.43 -13.56 -8.25
CA TRP A 466 8.29 -13.45 -6.80
C TRP A 466 8.51 -12.01 -6.29
N ALA A 467 9.46 -11.28 -6.88
CA ALA A 467 9.79 -9.91 -6.49
C ALA A 467 8.69 -8.93 -6.96
N VAL A 468 8.15 -9.16 -8.17
CA VAL A 468 6.97 -8.43 -8.67
C VAL A 468 5.78 -8.63 -7.73
N ASN A 469 5.47 -9.88 -7.37
CA ASN A 469 4.38 -10.21 -6.45
C ASN A 469 4.55 -9.57 -5.07
N LEU A 470 5.79 -9.55 -4.57
CA LEU A 470 6.12 -8.93 -3.29
C LEU A 470 5.94 -7.40 -3.36
N ALA A 471 6.40 -6.76 -4.43
CA ALA A 471 6.24 -5.32 -4.62
C ALA A 471 4.76 -4.94 -4.74
N LEU A 472 3.98 -5.69 -5.53
CA LEU A 472 2.53 -5.51 -5.65
C LEU A 472 1.83 -5.68 -4.30
N SER A 473 2.27 -6.66 -3.49
CA SER A 473 1.75 -6.89 -2.14
C SER A 473 2.06 -5.75 -1.16
N VAL A 474 3.21 -5.07 -1.29
CA VAL A 474 3.49 -3.85 -0.50
C VAL A 474 2.53 -2.71 -0.88
N GLY A 475 2.05 -2.71 -2.12
CA GLY A 475 1.11 -1.73 -2.65
C GLY A 475 1.74 -0.70 -3.57
N ILE A 476 2.78 -1.06 -4.35
CA ILE A 476 3.43 -0.13 -5.30
C ILE A 476 2.49 0.31 -6.44
N PHE A 477 1.52 -0.52 -6.80
CA PHE A 477 0.70 -0.40 -8.00
C PHE A 477 0.06 0.98 -8.21
N PRO A 478 -0.73 1.55 -7.26
CA PRO A 478 -1.35 2.86 -7.46
C PRO A 478 -0.34 3.99 -7.64
N TYR A 479 0.87 3.86 -7.10
CA TYR A 479 1.92 4.87 -7.21
C TYR A 479 2.56 4.86 -8.60
N VAL A 480 2.95 3.68 -9.08
CA VAL A 480 3.54 3.53 -10.42
C VAL A 480 2.52 3.88 -11.52
N LEU A 481 1.23 3.56 -11.31
CA LEU A 481 0.14 3.98 -12.19
C LEU A 481 -0.01 5.49 -12.26
N LYS A 482 0.01 6.18 -11.12
CA LYS A 482 -0.06 7.64 -11.08
C LYS A 482 1.14 8.32 -11.73
N LEU A 483 2.33 7.69 -11.66
CA LEU A 483 3.55 8.23 -12.29
C LEU A 483 3.49 8.24 -13.83
N LEU A 484 2.61 7.47 -14.46
CA LEU A 484 2.37 7.54 -15.91
C LEU A 484 1.80 8.89 -16.36
N GLN A 485 1.22 9.67 -15.44
CA GLN A 485 0.76 11.04 -15.72
C GLN A 485 1.90 12.06 -15.70
N SER A 486 3.12 11.65 -15.33
CA SER A 486 4.28 12.53 -15.29
C SER A 486 4.81 12.84 -16.70
N ILE A 487 5.15 14.10 -16.93
CA ILE A 487 5.77 14.58 -18.18
C ILE A 487 7.30 14.46 -18.18
N ALA A 488 7.91 14.03 -17.07
CA ALA A 488 9.36 13.95 -16.93
C ALA A 488 9.94 12.82 -17.79
N LYS A 489 10.73 13.19 -18.82
CA LYS A 489 11.30 12.23 -19.78
C LYS A 489 12.27 11.24 -19.15
N GLU A 490 13.01 11.67 -18.12
CA GLU A 490 13.97 10.85 -17.38
C GLU A 490 13.34 9.63 -16.68
N LEU A 491 12.03 9.65 -16.40
CA LEU A 491 11.33 8.54 -15.75
C LEU A 491 10.92 7.43 -16.74
N ARG A 492 10.85 7.76 -18.04
CA ARG A 492 10.32 6.87 -19.08
C ARG A 492 11.02 5.50 -19.15
N PRO A 493 12.36 5.42 -19.14
CA PRO A 493 13.07 4.13 -19.19
C PRO A 493 12.70 3.21 -18.03
N PHE A 494 12.56 3.76 -16.83
CA PHE A 494 12.26 2.99 -15.62
C PHE A 494 10.80 2.59 -15.54
N LEU A 495 9.89 3.50 -15.89
CA LEU A 495 8.46 3.23 -15.87
C LEU A 495 8.06 2.16 -16.90
N VAL A 496 8.61 2.22 -18.12
CA VAL A 496 8.33 1.18 -19.12
C VAL A 496 8.86 -0.18 -18.69
N PHE A 497 10.04 -0.21 -18.08
CA PHE A 497 10.63 -1.45 -17.57
C PHE A 497 9.80 -2.07 -16.44
N ILE A 498 9.43 -1.27 -15.43
CA ILE A 498 8.60 -1.74 -14.31
C ILE A 498 7.25 -2.25 -14.81
N TRP A 499 6.59 -1.53 -15.71
CA TRP A 499 5.29 -1.96 -16.26
C TRP A 499 5.38 -3.21 -17.11
N ALA A 500 6.45 -3.39 -17.89
CA ALA A 500 6.69 -4.64 -18.60
C ALA A 500 6.82 -5.81 -17.63
N LYS A 501 7.57 -5.65 -16.53
CA LYS A 501 7.70 -6.69 -15.50
C LYS A 501 6.39 -6.98 -14.77
N ILE A 502 5.59 -5.95 -14.44
CA ILE A 502 4.27 -6.13 -13.82
C ILE A 502 3.33 -6.91 -14.75
N LEU A 503 3.20 -6.50 -16.02
CA LEU A 503 2.29 -7.14 -16.97
C LEU A 503 2.76 -8.52 -17.44
N ALA A 504 4.05 -8.84 -17.32
CA ALA A 504 4.55 -10.19 -17.52
C ALA A 504 4.06 -11.16 -16.44
N VAL A 505 3.72 -10.67 -15.25
CA VAL A 505 3.24 -11.48 -14.11
C VAL A 505 1.71 -11.42 -13.94
N ASP A 506 1.11 -10.24 -14.09
CA ASP A 506 -0.33 -10.03 -13.91
C ASP A 506 -0.92 -9.15 -15.03
N VAL A 507 -1.45 -9.82 -16.06
CA VAL A 507 -2.10 -9.17 -17.21
C VAL A 507 -3.40 -8.47 -16.83
N SER A 508 -4.04 -8.81 -15.70
CA SER A 508 -5.29 -8.18 -15.25
C SER A 508 -5.16 -6.66 -15.06
N CYS A 509 -3.93 -6.15 -14.89
CA CYS A 509 -3.60 -4.73 -14.80
C CYS A 509 -3.99 -3.91 -16.05
N GLN A 510 -4.26 -4.56 -17.18
CA GLN A 510 -4.71 -3.90 -18.42
C GLN A 510 -5.95 -3.02 -18.21
N ALA A 511 -6.91 -3.45 -17.39
CA ALA A 511 -8.15 -2.70 -17.16
C ALA A 511 -7.89 -1.37 -16.46
N ASP A 512 -6.96 -1.35 -15.50
CA ASP A 512 -6.57 -0.14 -14.76
C ASP A 512 -5.80 0.84 -15.66
N LEU A 513 -4.92 0.33 -16.54
CA LEU A 513 -4.16 1.13 -17.50
C LEU A 513 -5.07 1.80 -18.54
N VAL A 514 -6.11 1.11 -19.02
CA VAL A 514 -7.09 1.69 -19.94
C VAL A 514 -7.90 2.79 -19.23
N ARG A 515 -8.41 2.50 -18.02
CA ARG A 515 -9.22 3.44 -17.23
C ARG A 515 -8.49 4.75 -16.93
N GLU A 516 -7.19 4.70 -16.59
CA GLU A 516 -6.38 5.88 -16.25
C GLU A 516 -5.66 6.49 -17.47
N ASN A 517 -6.02 6.11 -18.70
CA ASN A 517 -5.36 6.56 -19.94
C ASN A 517 -3.85 6.26 -20.03
N GLY A 518 -3.35 5.27 -19.30
CA GLY A 518 -1.94 4.85 -19.30
C GLY A 518 -1.45 4.33 -20.66
N HIS A 519 -2.34 3.81 -21.50
CA HIS A 519 -2.02 3.38 -22.87
C HIS A 519 -1.38 4.50 -23.73
N LYS A 520 -1.81 5.76 -23.55
CA LYS A 520 -1.27 6.92 -24.27
C LYS A 520 0.21 7.14 -23.95
N TYR A 521 0.61 6.86 -22.72
CA TYR A 521 2.00 6.97 -22.28
C TYR A 521 2.90 6.06 -23.12
N PHE A 522 2.59 4.76 -23.15
CA PHE A 522 3.38 3.77 -23.89
C PHE A 522 3.34 3.97 -25.40
N LEU A 523 2.21 4.46 -25.93
CA LEU A 523 2.11 4.80 -27.35
C LEU A 523 3.07 5.94 -27.73
N SER A 524 3.16 6.98 -26.88
CA SER A 524 4.12 8.07 -27.08
C SER A 524 5.58 7.60 -27.00
N LEU A 525 5.85 6.53 -26.24
CA LEU A 525 7.20 5.94 -26.16
C LEU A 525 7.60 5.21 -27.43
N ILE A 526 6.65 4.51 -28.09
CA ILE A 526 6.93 3.88 -29.37
C ILE A 526 7.23 4.97 -30.40
N GLN A 527 6.38 6.00 -30.50
CA GLN A 527 6.54 7.11 -31.46
C GLN A 527 7.88 7.87 -31.33
N ASP A 528 8.48 7.88 -30.14
CA ASP A 528 9.71 8.60 -29.87
C ASP A 528 10.95 7.83 -30.37
N THR A 529 11.38 8.10 -31.61
CA THR A 529 12.55 7.48 -32.23
C THR A 529 13.88 7.85 -31.57
N SER A 530 13.89 8.83 -30.65
CA SER A 530 15.08 9.13 -29.84
C SER A 530 15.32 8.10 -28.73
N MET A 531 14.31 7.30 -28.38
CA MET A 531 14.45 6.24 -27.39
C MET A 531 15.14 4.99 -27.97
N PRO A 532 16.01 4.32 -27.17
CA PRO A 532 16.61 3.05 -27.56
C PRO A 532 15.57 2.01 -27.98
N SER A 533 15.91 1.19 -28.98
CA SER A 533 15.01 0.16 -29.50
C SER A 533 14.57 -0.85 -28.42
N ASP A 534 15.41 -1.12 -27.41
CA ASP A 534 15.08 -2.00 -26.28
C ASP A 534 13.90 -1.45 -25.46
N GLN A 535 13.91 -0.14 -25.17
CA GLN A 535 12.83 0.49 -24.41
C GLN A 535 11.54 0.59 -25.23
N ARG A 536 11.66 0.86 -26.53
CA ARG A 536 10.52 0.78 -27.47
C ARG A 536 9.95 -0.64 -27.56
N THR A 537 10.80 -1.67 -27.46
CA THR A 537 10.38 -3.07 -27.43
C THR A 537 9.53 -3.35 -26.19
N LEU A 538 9.96 -2.88 -25.01
CA LEU A 538 9.18 -3.01 -23.77
C LEU A 538 7.84 -2.25 -23.87
N ALA A 539 7.81 -1.08 -24.50
CA ALA A 539 6.56 -0.35 -24.73
C ALA A 539 5.61 -1.12 -25.67
N ALA A 540 6.14 -1.74 -26.72
CA ALA A 540 5.37 -2.60 -27.63
C ALA A 540 4.83 -3.84 -26.90
N PHE A 541 5.64 -4.47 -26.04
CA PHE A 541 5.19 -5.56 -25.17
C PHE A 541 4.03 -5.12 -24.27
N VAL A 542 4.18 -4.01 -23.54
CA VAL A 542 3.14 -3.47 -22.64
C VAL A 542 1.84 -3.20 -23.40
N LEU A 543 1.90 -2.53 -24.56
CA LEU A 543 0.72 -2.30 -25.40
C LEU A 543 0.11 -3.60 -25.91
N SER A 544 0.94 -4.58 -26.28
CA SER A 544 0.46 -5.90 -26.71
C SER A 544 -0.29 -6.63 -25.59
N CYS A 545 0.07 -6.41 -24.32
CA CYS A 545 -0.66 -6.95 -23.17
C CYS A 545 -1.96 -6.16 -22.94
N ILE A 546 -1.95 -4.84 -23.06
CA ILE A 546 -3.16 -4.00 -22.89
C ILE A 546 -4.28 -4.38 -23.86
N VAL A 547 -3.94 -4.77 -25.09
CA VAL A 547 -4.91 -5.14 -26.14
C VAL A 547 -5.23 -6.63 -26.17
N HIS A 548 -4.57 -7.46 -25.34
CA HIS A 548 -4.70 -8.90 -25.41
C HIS A 548 -6.06 -9.37 -24.88
N ASN A 549 -6.92 -9.85 -25.79
CA ASN A 549 -8.27 -10.34 -25.46
C ASN A 549 -9.08 -9.33 -24.61
N HIS A 550 -8.87 -8.03 -24.84
CA HIS A 550 -9.48 -6.95 -24.07
C HIS A 550 -10.02 -5.85 -24.99
N LEU A 551 -11.33 -5.94 -25.31
CA LEU A 551 -11.99 -5.04 -26.27
C LEU A 551 -11.87 -3.55 -25.90
N PRO A 552 -12.09 -3.10 -24.64
CA PRO A 552 -11.86 -1.70 -24.27
C PRO A 552 -10.42 -1.23 -24.55
N GLY A 553 -9.43 -2.11 -24.34
CA GLY A 553 -8.02 -1.86 -24.67
C GLY A 553 -7.80 -1.73 -26.18
N GLN A 554 -8.38 -2.63 -26.97
CA GLN A 554 -8.31 -2.59 -28.45
C GLN A 554 -8.94 -1.30 -29.00
N GLU A 555 -10.09 -0.87 -28.48
CA GLU A 555 -10.79 0.34 -28.91
C GLU A 555 -9.96 1.61 -28.66
N VAL A 556 -9.42 1.78 -27.46
CA VAL A 556 -8.60 2.97 -27.13
C VAL A 556 -7.28 2.97 -27.87
N ALA A 557 -6.67 1.80 -28.08
CA ALA A 557 -5.43 1.67 -28.82
C ALA A 557 -5.61 2.00 -30.31
N LEU A 558 -6.73 1.55 -30.90
CA LEU A 558 -7.10 1.89 -32.28
C LEU A 558 -7.31 3.40 -32.45
N GLN A 559 -8.04 4.03 -31.51
CA GLN A 559 -8.23 5.49 -31.50
C GLN A 559 -6.93 6.27 -31.36
N GLY A 560 -5.92 5.69 -30.69
CA GLY A 560 -4.58 6.25 -30.58
C GLY A 560 -3.74 6.15 -31.87
N SER A 561 -4.24 5.54 -32.94
CA SER A 561 -3.48 5.27 -34.17
C SER A 561 -2.35 4.24 -33.99
N LEU A 562 -2.52 3.26 -33.08
CA LEU A 562 -1.53 2.21 -32.84
C LEU A 562 -1.10 1.47 -34.12
N VAL A 563 -2.02 1.24 -35.06
CA VAL A 563 -1.73 0.56 -36.34
C VAL A 563 -0.65 1.30 -37.13
N SER A 564 -0.87 2.59 -37.41
CA SER A 564 0.09 3.42 -38.15
C SER A 564 1.44 3.48 -37.43
N VAL A 565 1.43 3.71 -36.11
CA VAL A 565 2.64 3.83 -35.30
C VAL A 565 3.49 2.56 -35.34
N CYS A 566 2.87 1.39 -35.22
CA CYS A 566 3.58 0.12 -35.31
C CYS A 566 4.13 -0.14 -36.71
N LEU A 567 3.36 0.17 -37.77
CA LEU A 567 3.77 -0.06 -39.15
C LEU A 567 4.93 0.85 -39.59
N GLU A 568 5.07 2.05 -39.03
CA GLU A 568 6.21 2.93 -39.30
C GLU A 568 7.54 2.34 -38.79
N GLN A 569 7.48 1.50 -37.75
CA GLN A 569 8.67 0.97 -37.06
C GLN A 569 8.89 -0.54 -37.29
N VAL A 570 8.05 -1.17 -38.10
CA VAL A 570 8.09 -2.61 -38.38
C VAL A 570 9.39 -3.07 -39.07
N ASN A 571 10.13 -2.13 -39.68
CA ASN A 571 11.41 -2.37 -40.36
C ASN A 571 12.64 -1.91 -39.54
N ASP A 572 12.50 -1.71 -38.22
CA ASP A 572 13.61 -1.33 -37.34
C ASP A 572 14.72 -2.39 -37.36
N LYS A 573 15.98 -1.99 -37.13
CA LYS A 573 17.13 -2.91 -37.11
C LYS A 573 17.02 -3.92 -35.96
N HIS A 574 16.38 -3.56 -34.86
CA HIS A 574 16.26 -4.40 -33.68
C HIS A 574 15.19 -5.49 -33.85
N HIS A 575 15.61 -6.76 -33.82
CA HIS A 575 14.73 -7.90 -34.13
C HIS A 575 13.58 -8.08 -33.12
N LEU A 576 13.84 -7.90 -31.82
CA LEU A 576 12.79 -8.01 -30.79
C LEU A 576 11.73 -6.92 -30.94
N LEU A 577 12.12 -5.72 -31.40
CA LEU A 577 11.18 -4.64 -31.63
C LEU A 577 10.24 -5.01 -32.78
N ARG A 578 10.78 -5.49 -33.90
CA ARG A 578 9.98 -6.00 -35.02
C ARG A 578 9.01 -7.09 -34.56
N GLN A 579 9.50 -8.08 -33.82
CA GLN A 579 8.68 -9.17 -33.29
C GLN A 579 7.50 -8.65 -32.44
N TRP A 580 7.76 -7.81 -31.44
CA TRP A 580 6.71 -7.34 -30.52
C TRP A 580 5.75 -6.34 -31.14
N LEU A 581 6.19 -5.50 -32.10
CA LEU A 581 5.27 -4.63 -32.86
C LEU A 581 4.27 -5.47 -33.65
N VAL A 582 4.74 -6.55 -34.28
CA VAL A 582 3.89 -7.45 -35.07
C VAL A 582 2.93 -8.25 -34.18
N ILE A 583 3.39 -8.77 -33.04
CA ILE A 583 2.51 -9.41 -32.05
C ILE A 583 1.46 -8.42 -31.51
N CYS A 584 1.86 -7.17 -31.26
CA CYS A 584 0.95 -6.13 -30.81
C CYS A 584 -0.15 -5.84 -31.84
N LEU A 585 0.20 -5.74 -33.13
CA LEU A 585 -0.74 -5.60 -34.24
C LEU A 585 -1.68 -6.83 -34.33
N ALA A 586 -1.10 -8.04 -34.25
CA ALA A 586 -1.85 -9.29 -34.28
C ALA A 586 -2.94 -9.35 -33.21
N ARG A 587 -2.60 -8.97 -31.97
CA ARG A 587 -3.52 -8.96 -30.82
C ARG A 587 -4.54 -7.82 -30.90
N LEU A 588 -4.20 -6.70 -31.53
CA LEU A 588 -5.12 -5.56 -31.69
C LEU A 588 -6.32 -5.91 -32.56
N TRP A 589 -6.11 -6.55 -33.71
CA TRP A 589 -7.20 -6.94 -34.62
C TRP A 589 -7.77 -8.32 -34.35
N ASN A 590 -7.18 -9.11 -33.45
CA ASN A 590 -7.71 -10.42 -33.10
C ASN A 590 -9.15 -10.30 -32.58
N ASN A 591 -10.09 -10.96 -33.27
CA ASN A 591 -11.54 -10.87 -33.01
C ASN A 591 -12.10 -9.43 -33.00
N TYR A 592 -11.47 -8.50 -33.72
CA TYR A 592 -11.88 -7.09 -33.76
C TYR A 592 -11.81 -6.48 -35.17
N ASP A 593 -12.95 -6.50 -35.86
CA ASP A 593 -13.09 -6.13 -37.28
C ASP A 593 -12.72 -4.66 -37.57
N LYS A 594 -13.05 -3.72 -36.67
CA LYS A 594 -12.72 -2.30 -36.87
C LYS A 594 -11.20 -2.06 -36.97
N ALA A 595 -10.41 -2.77 -36.16
CA ALA A 595 -8.95 -2.68 -36.23
C ALA A 595 -8.40 -3.36 -37.49
N ARG A 596 -8.99 -4.49 -37.91
CA ARG A 596 -8.65 -5.15 -39.18
C ARG A 596 -8.82 -4.18 -40.36
N TRP A 597 -9.98 -3.53 -40.48
CA TRP A 597 -10.23 -2.56 -41.55
C TRP A 597 -9.30 -1.35 -41.50
N CYS A 598 -8.86 -0.93 -40.31
CA CYS A 598 -7.78 0.05 -40.21
C CYS A 598 -6.47 -0.48 -40.78
N GLY A 599 -6.10 -1.72 -40.46
CA GLY A 599 -4.95 -2.40 -41.05
C GLY A 599 -5.05 -2.55 -42.58
N VAL A 600 -6.25 -2.78 -43.13
CA VAL A 600 -6.47 -2.79 -44.60
C VAL A 600 -6.15 -1.43 -45.20
N ARG A 601 -6.68 -0.33 -44.62
CA ARG A 601 -6.44 1.03 -45.11
C ARG A 601 -4.97 1.43 -45.05
N ASP A 602 -4.24 0.94 -44.06
CA ASP A 602 -2.82 1.26 -43.85
C ASP A 602 -1.86 0.28 -44.59
N SER A 603 -2.40 -0.61 -45.42
CA SER A 603 -1.69 -1.70 -46.12
C SER A 603 -0.85 -2.56 -45.17
N ALA A 604 -1.37 -2.86 -43.98
CA ALA A 604 -0.66 -3.62 -42.95
C ALA A 604 -0.23 -5.00 -43.45
N HIS A 605 -1.13 -5.73 -44.10
CA HIS A 605 -0.87 -7.07 -44.64
C HIS A 605 0.28 -7.09 -45.65
N GLU A 606 0.33 -6.13 -46.58
CA GLU A 606 1.42 -6.01 -47.55
C GLU A 606 2.76 -5.68 -46.89
N LYS A 607 2.77 -4.78 -45.91
CA LYS A 607 3.98 -4.44 -45.14
C LYS A 607 4.52 -5.63 -44.35
N LEU A 608 3.64 -6.48 -43.82
CA LEU A 608 4.02 -7.68 -43.08
C LEU A 608 4.61 -8.79 -43.97
N TYR A 609 4.34 -8.79 -45.28
CA TYR A 609 4.90 -9.79 -46.21
C TYR A 609 6.43 -9.76 -46.26
N ALA A 610 7.05 -8.59 -46.10
CA ALA A 610 8.51 -8.48 -46.04
C ALA A 610 9.10 -9.26 -44.85
N LEU A 611 8.39 -9.30 -43.72
CA LEU A 611 8.83 -9.99 -42.51
C LEU A 611 8.72 -11.51 -42.58
N LEU A 612 7.96 -12.07 -43.55
CA LEU A 612 7.94 -13.51 -43.78
C LEU A 612 9.30 -14.06 -44.24
N LYS A 613 10.19 -13.19 -44.74
CA LYS A 613 11.56 -13.52 -45.15
C LYS A 613 12.63 -12.95 -44.20
N ASP A 614 12.24 -12.50 -43.00
CA ASP A 614 13.19 -11.97 -42.01
C ASP A 614 14.22 -13.05 -41.64
N PRO A 615 15.52 -12.71 -41.47
CA PRO A 615 16.53 -13.69 -41.06
C PRO A 615 16.20 -14.37 -39.73
N ILE A 616 15.50 -13.69 -38.82
CA ILE A 616 15.17 -14.18 -37.47
C ILE A 616 13.86 -14.98 -37.48
N PRO A 617 13.88 -16.29 -37.15
CA PRO A 617 12.68 -17.13 -37.16
C PRO A 617 11.53 -16.63 -36.27
N GLU A 618 11.81 -16.02 -35.12
CA GLU A 618 10.78 -15.47 -34.23
C GLU A 618 9.98 -14.34 -34.89
N VAL A 619 10.65 -13.51 -35.71
CA VAL A 619 9.99 -12.42 -36.44
C VAL A 619 9.10 -13.00 -37.53
N ARG A 620 9.57 -14.04 -38.23
CA ARG A 620 8.74 -14.78 -39.21
C ARG A 620 7.52 -15.39 -38.56
N ALA A 621 7.69 -16.08 -37.42
CA ALA A 621 6.59 -16.67 -36.66
C ALA A 621 5.57 -15.62 -36.19
N ALA A 622 6.03 -14.46 -35.71
CA ALA A 622 5.16 -13.35 -35.36
C ALA A 622 4.38 -12.82 -36.57
N ALA A 623 5.01 -12.68 -37.74
CA ALA A 623 4.34 -12.26 -38.97
C ALA A 623 3.27 -13.24 -39.42
N VAL A 624 3.55 -14.55 -39.36
CA VAL A 624 2.56 -15.60 -39.63
C VAL A 624 1.39 -15.51 -38.65
N TYR A 625 1.67 -15.34 -37.35
CA TYR A 625 0.64 -15.16 -36.33
C TYR A 625 -0.25 -13.94 -36.62
N ALA A 626 0.34 -12.80 -36.97
CA ALA A 626 -0.39 -11.57 -37.27
C ALA A 626 -1.28 -11.69 -38.51
N LEU A 627 -0.77 -12.29 -39.58
CA LEU A 627 -1.54 -12.55 -40.81
C LEU A 627 -2.66 -13.59 -40.57
N GLY A 628 -2.39 -14.61 -39.74
CA GLY A 628 -3.40 -15.58 -39.34
C GLY A 628 -4.55 -14.96 -38.54
N THR A 629 -4.25 -14.11 -37.54
CA THR A 629 -5.32 -13.41 -36.79
C THR A 629 -6.05 -12.38 -37.65
N PHE A 630 -5.39 -11.80 -38.65
CA PHE A 630 -6.00 -10.86 -39.61
C PHE A 630 -7.09 -11.54 -40.46
N MET A 631 -6.89 -12.81 -40.85
CA MET A 631 -7.91 -13.61 -41.54
C MET A 631 -9.05 -14.06 -40.61
N ASN A 632 -8.74 -14.35 -39.34
CA ASN A 632 -9.72 -14.86 -38.38
C ASN A 632 -10.66 -13.76 -37.83
N SER A 633 -10.26 -12.50 -37.90
CA SER A 633 -11.02 -11.36 -37.36
C SER A 633 -12.31 -11.00 -38.11
N VAL A 634 -12.66 -11.72 -39.18
CA VAL A 634 -13.79 -11.40 -40.07
C VAL A 634 -15.11 -11.87 -39.46
N VAL A 635 -15.97 -10.92 -39.10
CA VAL A 635 -17.33 -11.21 -38.62
C VAL A 635 -18.34 -11.19 -39.78
N GLU A 636 -18.13 -10.32 -40.78
CA GLU A 636 -18.96 -10.23 -41.99
C GLU A 636 -18.13 -10.47 -43.27
N ARG A 637 -18.53 -11.48 -44.05
CA ARG A 637 -17.80 -11.92 -45.26
C ARG A 637 -18.24 -11.10 -46.48
N SER A 638 -17.57 -9.97 -46.72
CA SER A 638 -17.69 -9.23 -47.99
C SER A 638 -16.73 -9.79 -49.06
N GLU A 639 -17.04 -9.54 -50.33
CA GLU A 639 -16.15 -9.93 -51.45
C GLU A 639 -14.74 -9.32 -51.30
N HIS A 640 -14.68 -8.06 -50.87
CA HIS A 640 -13.41 -7.38 -50.58
C HIS A 640 -12.63 -8.07 -49.45
N ALA A 641 -13.30 -8.47 -48.36
CA ALA A 641 -12.67 -9.23 -47.29
C ALA A 641 -12.12 -10.59 -47.76
N ASN A 642 -12.87 -11.29 -48.62
CA ASN A 642 -12.47 -12.59 -49.16
C ASN A 642 -11.25 -12.49 -50.10
N ASN A 643 -11.18 -11.43 -50.91
CA ASN A 643 -10.03 -11.20 -51.80
C ASN A 643 -8.74 -10.94 -51.00
N ILE A 644 -8.83 -10.18 -49.91
CA ILE A 644 -7.69 -9.94 -49.02
C ILE A 644 -7.26 -11.23 -48.33
N ASP A 645 -8.21 -12.01 -47.79
CA ASP A 645 -7.90 -13.29 -47.15
C ASP A 645 -7.26 -14.28 -48.13
N HIS A 646 -7.71 -14.32 -49.39
CA HIS A 646 -7.11 -15.15 -50.44
C HIS A 646 -5.66 -14.72 -50.75
N SER A 647 -5.40 -13.42 -50.83
CA SER A 647 -4.05 -12.86 -51.00
C SER A 647 -3.12 -13.25 -49.85
N VAL A 648 -3.58 -13.05 -48.61
CA VAL A 648 -2.81 -13.41 -47.41
C VAL A 648 -2.54 -14.91 -47.35
N ALA A 649 -3.55 -15.75 -47.60
CA ALA A 649 -3.42 -17.20 -47.60
C ALA A 649 -2.42 -17.69 -48.65
N THR A 650 -2.50 -17.16 -49.87
CA THR A 650 -1.57 -17.50 -50.97
C THR A 650 -0.14 -17.11 -50.60
N MET A 651 0.06 -15.93 -50.01
CA MET A 651 1.39 -15.48 -49.60
C MET A 651 1.98 -16.33 -48.47
N LEU A 652 1.17 -16.71 -47.48
CA LEU A 652 1.59 -17.60 -46.41
C LEU A 652 1.98 -18.98 -46.95
N LEU A 653 1.16 -19.58 -47.81
CA LEU A 653 1.46 -20.87 -48.44
C LEU A 653 2.74 -20.82 -49.27
N ASN A 654 2.96 -19.77 -50.06
CA ASN A 654 4.14 -19.69 -50.94
C ASN A 654 5.47 -19.41 -50.20
N THR A 655 5.42 -18.90 -48.97
CA THR A 655 6.62 -18.42 -48.26
C THR A 655 7.00 -19.29 -47.05
N VAL A 656 6.02 -19.95 -46.43
CA VAL A 656 6.19 -20.71 -45.18
C VAL A 656 6.20 -22.23 -45.43
N SER A 657 5.80 -22.70 -46.62
CA SER A 657 5.78 -24.13 -46.97
C SER A 657 7.15 -24.75 -47.22
#